data_AF-A0A9E2VN50-F1
#
_entry.id   AF-A0A9E2VN50-F1
#
_cell.length_a   1.000
_cell.length_b   1.000
_cell.length_c   1.000
_cell.angle_alpha   90.00
_cell.angle_beta   90.00
_cell.angle_gamma   90.00
#
_symmetry.space_group_name_H-M   'P 1'
#
loop_
_entity.id
_entity.type
_entity.pdbx_description
1 polymer ?
#
loop_
_entity_poly.entity_id
_entity_poly.type
_entity_poly.pdbx_seq_one_letter_code
_entity_poly.pdbx_strand_id
1 'polypeptide(L)'
;MKPTATLLGCLTLSSLIWFPISPARAAAFADDVAFVRAHTDVVVLSDRQGQAEVAVVPAWRGRVLTSTDHGANGPSFGWINRPLIAAGKLEPHINVFGGEDRLWLGPEGGQFSIFFAKDAPFDLEHWYTPPSVDTEPFQVVRERGDRIELRHRFALTNYSGTRFQVQINRAVRLLDTAETWNRLGLAPVAGVRLVGYESVNRLTNLGQQPWQKATGLLSLWILGMYNPSPTTTIVVPIHPGPESQLGRAVTSDYFGAVPPERLVVKDHVIFFSGDGKYRAKIGINPRRSRGILGSYDAANRVLTLVQFSLPNGRTDYVNSQWKLQVDPYAGDAANSYNDGPPAPGAKPLGPFFEMESSSPAAALAPGRSLTHVHRTMHLRGPEAALDAVARAELGVSLEEITRALPRPAAAADKPVITLPSLLQEMINADAVARWPKPAFTERHASSFDRRSKTPGDPQGWFANDDWSEFVRAEDHHGRREWVMLDAAGPGCVVRIWWGGLFPPKDGRIRFYLDDADEPAIEAPAYDLLVGHFLVGRPLAIENGHGPPGAPGGMNLHLPIPYARHCKITWDGPNFRATHRGEDQRWYNIEYRTYEAGTAVKTFTLEELRAARTTVERVERTLLDPPDLVDGFTLKASGYLGPSATTTADFPPGPAALRHLELHVAADDLPRALRSTVLQLTFDGEQTVWCPVGDFFGSGVGLNPMQTWYRSVDKNGTLRCRWVMPYAKSARLTVVNLGRQPVTVQAEARTGGWTWDDRSMHFHANWRYQYPIRTRPFSDWNYITINGQGLYLGDTLALFNPVRDWWGEGDEKIFVDGESFPSHFGTGSEDYYGYSWGNPTLFEGPFSAQPRCDGPGNQGHTTNTRTRNLDVIPFTKSLRFDMEIWHWRDTNVAYAATTYWYARPGATCNRQPEPDAARAPIPSM
;
A
#
# COMPACT_ATOMS: atom_id res chain seq x y z
N MET A 1 2.98 22.34 -68.84
CA MET A 1 1.87 21.40 -69.08
C MET A 1 2.33 20.00 -68.64
N LYS A 2 1.50 19.32 -67.85
CA LYS A 2 1.69 17.97 -67.25
C LYS A 2 2.05 16.87 -68.30
N PRO A 3 2.63 15.71 -67.89
CA PRO A 3 1.81 14.60 -67.37
C PRO A 3 2.41 13.79 -66.18
N THR A 4 1.50 13.53 -65.22
CA THR A 4 1.25 12.32 -64.39
C THR A 4 2.39 11.41 -63.88
N ALA A 5 2.46 11.28 -62.54
CA ALA A 5 2.90 10.08 -61.82
C ALA A 5 1.93 9.77 -60.65
N THR A 6 1.65 8.49 -60.49
CA THR A 6 0.60 7.85 -59.66
C THR A 6 0.93 7.89 -58.16
N LEU A 7 -0.07 8.20 -57.33
CA LEU A 7 -0.04 8.13 -55.86
C LEU A 7 -0.08 6.66 -55.38
N LEU A 8 0.86 6.26 -54.53
CA LEU A 8 0.67 5.17 -53.55
C LEU A 8 0.86 5.77 -52.15
N GLY A 9 -0.22 5.84 -51.37
CA GLY A 9 -0.21 6.37 -50.02
C GLY A 9 0.36 5.36 -49.02
N CYS A 10 1.43 5.74 -48.32
CA CYS A 10 1.83 5.13 -47.06
C CYS A 10 1.12 5.85 -45.91
N LEU A 11 0.10 5.21 -45.34
CA LEU A 11 -0.46 5.55 -44.03
C LEU A 11 0.45 4.96 -42.96
N THR A 12 1.38 5.75 -42.43
CA THR A 12 2.06 5.43 -41.18
C THR A 12 1.12 5.76 -40.02
N LEU A 13 0.38 4.76 -39.53
CA LEU A 13 -0.29 4.83 -38.23
C LEU A 13 0.78 4.95 -37.14
N SER A 14 0.97 6.16 -36.63
CA SER A 14 1.66 6.40 -35.37
C SER A 14 0.66 6.11 -34.25
N SER A 15 0.73 4.92 -33.67
CA SER A 15 -0.04 4.53 -32.50
C SER A 15 0.42 5.37 -31.30
N LEU A 16 -0.42 6.32 -30.92
CA LEU A 16 -0.32 7.09 -29.68
C LEU A 16 -0.53 6.14 -28.49
N ILE A 17 0.57 5.84 -27.80
CA ILE A 17 0.61 5.07 -26.55
C ILE A 17 -0.07 5.90 -25.46
N TRP A 18 -1.21 5.44 -24.97
CA TRP A 18 -1.95 6.06 -23.88
C TRP A 18 -1.48 5.45 -22.54
N PHE A 19 -0.57 6.13 -21.84
CA PHE A 19 -0.16 5.74 -20.49
C PHE A 19 -1.26 6.10 -19.48
N PRO A 20 -1.85 5.13 -18.75
CA PRO A 20 -2.69 5.44 -17.60
C PRO A 20 -1.81 5.93 -16.46
N ILE A 21 -2.18 7.07 -15.86
CA ILE A 21 -1.48 7.65 -14.72
C ILE A 21 -1.90 6.88 -13.46
N SER A 22 -1.04 5.98 -12.98
CA SER A 22 -1.16 5.34 -11.67
C SER A 22 -1.05 6.38 -10.53
N PRO A 23 -1.72 6.19 -9.37
CA PRO A 23 -1.51 7.06 -8.22
C PRO A 23 -0.08 6.84 -7.69
N ALA A 24 0.79 7.83 -7.93
CA ALA A 24 2.17 7.80 -7.48
C ALA A 24 2.22 7.78 -5.93
N ARG A 25 2.99 6.84 -5.36
CA ARG A 25 3.53 6.99 -4.00
C ARG A 25 4.30 8.33 -3.97
N ALA A 26 4.08 9.15 -2.95
CA ALA A 26 4.81 10.42 -2.80
C ALA A 26 6.32 10.14 -2.90
N ALA A 27 6.99 10.79 -3.85
CA ALA A 27 8.43 10.70 -4.01
C ALA A 27 9.13 11.22 -2.74
N ALA A 28 10.33 10.71 -2.44
CA ALA A 28 11.12 11.31 -1.37
C ALA A 28 11.58 12.71 -1.81
N PHE A 29 11.70 13.63 -0.87
CA PHE A 29 12.13 15.00 -1.13
C PHE A 29 13.47 15.06 -1.89
N ALA A 30 14.45 14.25 -1.48
CA ALA A 30 15.73 14.16 -2.15
C ALA A 30 15.63 13.69 -3.61
N ASP A 31 14.71 12.76 -3.90
CA ASP A 31 14.50 12.26 -5.27
C ASP A 31 13.92 13.34 -6.18
N ASP A 32 13.00 14.16 -5.67
CA ASP A 32 12.42 15.29 -6.41
C ASP A 32 13.44 16.41 -6.62
N VAL A 33 14.21 16.74 -5.58
CA VAL A 33 15.28 17.75 -5.67
C VAL A 33 16.37 17.29 -6.65
N ALA A 34 16.81 16.03 -6.56
CA ALA A 34 17.81 15.48 -7.47
C ALA A 34 17.32 15.44 -8.92
N PHE A 35 16.06 15.03 -9.13
CA PHE A 35 15.43 15.06 -10.44
C PHE A 35 15.44 16.47 -11.03
N VAL A 36 14.96 17.48 -10.29
CA VAL A 36 14.90 18.84 -10.83
C VAL A 36 16.28 19.47 -10.99
N ARG A 37 17.26 19.15 -10.12
CA ARG A 37 18.66 19.58 -10.26
C ARG A 37 19.31 19.10 -11.57
N ALA A 38 18.83 18.01 -12.15
CA ALA A 38 19.29 17.57 -13.47
C ALA A 38 18.83 18.49 -14.62
N HIS A 39 17.84 19.35 -14.37
CA HIS A 39 17.21 20.21 -15.38
C HIS A 39 17.37 21.72 -15.09
N THR A 40 17.52 22.12 -13.84
CA THR A 40 17.70 23.52 -13.44
C THR A 40 18.24 23.65 -12.02
N ASP A 41 18.74 24.83 -11.64
CA ASP A 41 19.26 25.08 -10.29
C ASP A 41 18.14 25.10 -9.24
N VAL A 42 18.39 24.40 -8.13
CA VAL A 42 17.47 24.29 -6.98
C VAL A 42 18.17 24.77 -5.72
N VAL A 43 17.63 25.81 -5.10
CA VAL A 43 18.04 26.30 -3.78
C VAL A 43 17.23 25.58 -2.72
N VAL A 44 17.89 24.89 -1.80
CA VAL A 44 17.24 24.19 -0.68
C VAL A 44 17.43 25.02 0.59
N LEU A 45 16.31 25.49 1.13
CA LEU A 45 16.26 26.11 2.45
C LEU A 45 16.06 25.00 3.49
N SER A 46 16.80 25.05 4.59
CA SER A 46 16.81 23.99 5.60
C SER A 46 16.87 24.58 7.00
N ASP A 47 16.20 23.93 7.95
CA ASP A 47 16.34 24.28 9.36
C ASP A 47 17.73 23.87 9.88
N ARG A 48 18.03 24.20 11.14
CA ARG A 48 19.33 23.87 11.73
C ARG A 48 19.56 22.36 11.89
N GLN A 49 18.51 21.55 11.87
CA GLN A 49 18.55 20.10 12.12
C GLN A 49 18.46 19.27 10.84
N GLY A 50 18.26 19.91 9.68
CA GLY A 50 18.00 19.24 8.41
C GLY A 50 16.68 18.45 8.39
N GLN A 51 15.70 18.83 9.22
CA GLN A 51 14.42 18.13 9.32
C GLN A 51 13.33 18.79 8.48
N ALA A 52 13.16 20.11 8.61
CA ALA A 52 12.28 20.87 7.73
C ALA A 52 13.08 21.45 6.55
N GLU A 53 12.70 21.12 5.32
CA GLU A 53 13.38 21.61 4.11
C GLU A 53 12.39 22.08 3.04
N VAL A 54 12.80 23.07 2.23
CA VAL A 54 12.01 23.70 1.17
C VAL A 54 12.87 23.88 -0.08
N ALA A 55 12.42 23.32 -1.20
CA ALA A 55 13.08 23.43 -2.50
C ALA A 55 12.52 24.59 -3.31
N VAL A 56 13.36 25.58 -3.63
CA VAL A 56 13.00 26.78 -4.40
C VAL A 56 13.73 26.77 -5.74
N VAL A 57 13.02 27.11 -6.81
CA VAL A 57 13.57 27.14 -8.18
C VAL A 57 13.53 28.57 -8.73
N PRO A 58 14.63 29.35 -8.65
CA PRO A 58 14.69 30.72 -9.14
C PRO A 58 14.37 30.85 -10.64
N ALA A 59 14.84 29.88 -11.43
CA ALA A 59 14.64 29.86 -12.88
C ALA A 59 13.16 29.72 -13.26
N TRP A 60 12.38 29.00 -12.45
CA TRP A 60 10.96 28.77 -12.68
C TRP A 60 10.12 29.67 -11.79
N ARG A 61 10.26 30.99 -12.00
CA ARG A 61 9.46 32.01 -11.31
C ARG A 61 9.69 32.12 -9.80
N GLY A 62 10.82 31.62 -9.30
CA GLY A 62 11.09 31.62 -7.86
C GLY A 62 10.11 30.78 -7.05
N ARG A 63 9.54 29.73 -7.67
CA ARG A 63 8.50 28.91 -7.06
C ARG A 63 9.08 28.04 -5.96
N VAL A 64 8.27 27.77 -4.93
CA VAL A 64 8.52 26.62 -4.07
C VAL A 64 8.02 25.41 -4.83
N LEU A 65 8.94 24.49 -5.12
CA LEU A 65 8.63 23.27 -5.86
C LEU A 65 8.02 22.23 -4.92
N THR A 66 8.65 22.01 -3.78
CA THR A 66 8.20 21.07 -2.75
C THR A 66 8.88 21.35 -1.42
N SER A 67 8.40 20.71 -0.36
CA SER A 67 8.88 20.79 1.01
C SER A 67 8.75 19.43 1.70
N THR A 68 9.42 19.28 2.86
CA THR A 68 9.43 18.06 3.67
C THR A 68 9.56 18.39 5.15
N ASP A 69 8.94 17.58 6.01
CA ASP A 69 9.01 17.66 7.47
C ASP A 69 10.00 16.64 8.09
N HIS A 70 10.76 15.91 7.26
CA HIS A 70 11.65 14.84 7.71
C HIS A 70 12.91 14.69 6.83
N GLY A 71 13.46 15.82 6.43
CA GLY A 71 14.69 15.94 5.65
C GLY A 71 14.62 15.23 4.30
N ALA A 72 15.80 14.95 3.74
CA ALA A 72 16.01 14.28 2.45
C ALA A 72 15.12 13.04 2.20
N ASN A 73 14.90 12.22 3.24
CA ASN A 73 14.13 10.97 3.14
C ASN A 73 12.64 11.14 3.46
N GLY A 74 12.21 12.35 3.84
CA GLY A 74 10.81 12.66 4.07
C GLY A 74 10.00 12.74 2.77
N PRO A 75 8.67 12.74 2.89
CA PRO A 75 7.80 12.85 1.73
C PRO A 75 7.91 14.24 1.08
N SER A 76 7.75 14.28 -0.23
CA SER A 76 7.57 15.50 -1.00
C SER A 76 6.08 15.87 -1.03
N PHE A 77 5.74 17.10 -0.62
CA PHE A 77 4.35 17.55 -0.53
C PHE A 77 3.84 18.22 -1.82
N GLY A 78 4.74 18.80 -2.61
CA GLY A 78 4.41 19.43 -3.88
C GLY A 78 4.22 18.45 -5.02
N TRP A 79 3.26 18.75 -5.89
CA TRP A 79 3.12 18.05 -7.15
C TRP A 79 4.11 18.56 -8.18
N ILE A 80 4.79 17.64 -8.89
CA ILE A 80 5.83 17.94 -9.87
C ILE A 80 5.52 17.24 -11.20
N ASN A 81 5.49 18.02 -12.28
CA ASN A 81 5.28 17.49 -13.62
C ASN A 81 6.57 16.92 -14.22
N ARG A 82 7.00 15.77 -13.68
CA ARG A 82 8.22 15.07 -14.13
C ARG A 82 8.25 14.85 -15.65
N PRO A 83 7.16 14.42 -16.33
CA PRO A 83 7.16 14.26 -17.79
C PRO A 83 7.47 15.56 -18.55
N LEU A 84 6.84 16.68 -18.18
CA LEU A 84 7.07 17.98 -18.82
C LEU A 84 8.50 18.46 -18.60
N ILE A 85 8.99 18.37 -17.35
CA ILE A 85 10.36 18.78 -17.00
C ILE A 85 11.39 17.95 -17.78
N ALA A 86 11.21 16.62 -17.82
CA ALA A 86 12.11 15.72 -18.52
C ALA A 86 12.13 15.94 -20.04
N ALA A 87 11.01 16.39 -20.63
CA ALA A 87 10.93 16.69 -22.05
C ALA A 87 11.81 17.88 -22.45
N GLY A 88 12.12 18.80 -21.51
CA GLY A 88 12.98 19.97 -21.75
C GLY A 88 12.44 20.94 -22.81
N LYS A 89 11.16 20.83 -23.17
CA LYS A 89 10.48 21.64 -24.18
C LYS A 89 9.46 22.54 -23.51
N LEU A 90 9.48 23.81 -23.90
CA LEU A 90 8.45 24.75 -23.47
C LEU A 90 7.22 24.60 -24.36
N GLU A 91 6.06 24.56 -23.73
CA GLU A 91 4.77 24.53 -24.41
C GLU A 91 4.31 25.95 -24.77
N PRO A 92 3.57 26.13 -25.89
CA PRO A 92 3.15 27.45 -26.37
C PRO A 92 2.24 28.22 -25.40
N HIS A 93 1.31 27.53 -24.71
CA HIS A 93 0.28 28.18 -23.88
C HIS A 93 0.71 28.39 -22.42
N ILE A 94 1.21 27.33 -21.77
CA ILE A 94 1.61 27.34 -20.36
C ILE A 94 2.55 26.17 -20.04
N ASN A 95 3.52 26.41 -19.16
CA ASN A 95 4.46 25.40 -18.68
C ASN A 95 4.15 24.98 -17.23
N VAL A 96 3.34 23.93 -17.11
CA VAL A 96 2.85 23.41 -15.82
C VAL A 96 3.91 22.55 -15.13
N PHE A 97 5.02 23.13 -14.68
CA PHE A 97 6.09 22.39 -14.00
C PHE A 97 5.69 21.80 -12.63
N GLY A 98 4.61 22.30 -12.00
CA GLY A 98 4.24 21.98 -10.63
C GLY A 98 4.68 23.04 -9.61
N GLY A 99 4.55 22.72 -8.32
CA GLY A 99 5.05 23.52 -7.20
C GLY A 99 4.00 24.00 -6.20
N GLU A 100 4.34 23.94 -4.91
CA GLU A 100 3.50 24.32 -3.76
C GLU A 100 3.32 25.83 -3.58
N ASP A 101 4.12 26.66 -4.25
CA ASP A 101 3.94 28.11 -4.27
C ASP A 101 4.49 28.69 -5.58
N ARG A 102 3.60 28.86 -6.55
CA ARG A 102 3.87 29.50 -7.84
C ARG A 102 3.30 30.91 -7.86
N LEU A 103 4.16 31.90 -8.12
CA LEU A 103 3.73 33.28 -8.31
C LEU A 103 3.12 33.49 -9.71
N TRP A 104 1.94 34.10 -9.72
CA TRP A 104 1.16 34.48 -10.88
C TRP A 104 0.70 35.94 -10.77
N LEU A 105 0.06 36.44 -11.84
CA LEU A 105 -0.52 37.77 -11.90
C LEU A 105 -1.93 37.72 -12.51
N GLY A 106 -2.84 38.51 -11.98
CA GLY A 106 -4.15 38.75 -12.59
C GLY A 106 -4.27 40.14 -13.21
N PRO A 107 -5.33 40.41 -13.99
CA PRO A 107 -6.44 39.50 -14.33
C PRO A 107 -6.11 38.50 -15.45
N GLU A 108 -6.71 37.31 -15.37
CA GLU A 108 -6.58 36.29 -16.43
C GLU A 108 -7.51 36.53 -17.62
N GLY A 109 -8.74 36.99 -17.37
CA GLY A 109 -9.77 37.24 -18.39
C GLY A 109 -10.28 38.67 -18.39
N GLY A 110 -11.19 38.97 -19.32
CA GLY A 110 -11.84 40.27 -19.44
C GLY A 110 -11.01 41.37 -20.11
N GLN A 111 -11.59 42.56 -20.20
CA GLN A 111 -11.01 43.70 -20.94
C GLN A 111 -9.68 44.21 -20.38
N PHE A 112 -9.27 43.77 -19.18
CA PHE A 112 -7.98 44.11 -18.60
C PHE A 112 -7.01 42.92 -18.50
N SER A 113 -7.33 41.77 -19.12
CA SER A 113 -6.50 40.57 -19.12
C SER A 113 -5.08 40.85 -19.59
N ILE A 114 -4.09 40.16 -18.99
CA ILE A 114 -2.70 40.15 -19.47
C ILE A 114 -2.35 38.87 -20.25
N PHE A 115 -3.34 38.01 -20.55
CA PHE A 115 -3.18 36.68 -21.17
C PHE A 115 -3.77 36.59 -22.57
N PHE A 116 -4.51 37.62 -22.99
CA PHE A 116 -5.13 37.69 -24.31
C PHE A 116 -4.59 38.90 -25.05
N ALA A 117 -4.28 38.70 -26.34
CA ALA A 117 -4.01 39.81 -27.23
C ALA A 117 -5.27 40.68 -27.39
N LYS A 118 -5.08 41.97 -27.67
CA LYS A 118 -6.19 42.90 -27.90
C LYS A 118 -7.13 42.36 -28.99
N ASP A 119 -8.42 42.46 -28.74
CA ASP A 119 -9.52 42.02 -29.61
C ASP A 119 -9.57 40.50 -29.86
N ALA A 120 -8.71 39.70 -29.22
CA ALA A 120 -8.76 38.25 -29.30
C ALA A 120 -10.02 37.68 -28.60
N PRO A 121 -10.57 36.57 -29.09
CA PRO A 121 -11.60 35.80 -28.38
C PRO A 121 -11.09 35.27 -27.02
N PHE A 122 -12.01 35.12 -26.05
CA PHE A 122 -11.70 34.54 -24.75
C PHE A 122 -11.90 33.01 -24.77
N ASP A 123 -11.00 32.30 -25.45
CA ASP A 123 -10.98 30.83 -25.53
C ASP A 123 -9.55 30.27 -25.32
N LEU A 124 -9.42 28.94 -25.27
CA LEU A 124 -8.15 28.28 -24.97
C LEU A 124 -7.09 28.48 -26.06
N GLU A 125 -7.51 28.61 -27.32
CA GLU A 125 -6.60 28.77 -28.47
C GLU A 125 -5.89 30.14 -28.42
N HIS A 126 -6.57 31.16 -27.92
CA HIS A 126 -6.03 32.53 -27.85
C HIS A 126 -5.44 32.90 -26.48
N TRP A 127 -5.53 31.99 -25.52
CA TRP A 127 -4.99 32.19 -24.17
C TRP A 127 -3.50 31.85 -24.13
N TYR A 128 -2.67 32.78 -23.66
CA TYR A 128 -1.23 32.57 -23.53
C TYR A 128 -0.70 33.15 -22.23
N THR A 129 0.18 32.41 -21.56
CA THR A 129 0.88 32.92 -20.38
C THR A 129 2.05 33.81 -20.80
N PRO A 130 2.13 35.08 -20.36
CA PRO A 130 3.28 35.92 -20.66
C PRO A 130 4.59 35.27 -20.17
N PRO A 131 5.70 35.37 -20.92
CA PRO A 131 7.00 34.84 -20.46
C PRO A 131 7.39 35.39 -19.09
N SER A 132 7.09 36.66 -18.85
CA SER A 132 7.24 37.34 -17.55
C SER A 132 6.35 36.83 -16.42
N VAL A 133 5.54 35.80 -16.63
CA VAL A 133 4.71 35.08 -15.63
C VAL A 133 5.00 33.58 -15.63
N ASP A 134 5.50 33.01 -16.74
CA ASP A 134 5.74 31.57 -16.89
C ASP A 134 7.22 31.16 -16.87
N THR A 135 8.02 31.69 -17.81
CA THR A 135 9.31 31.11 -18.21
C THR A 135 10.51 32.00 -17.91
N GLU A 136 10.33 33.31 -17.73
CA GLU A 136 11.45 34.21 -17.42
C GLU A 136 11.90 34.05 -15.96
N PRO A 137 13.21 33.93 -15.71
CA PRO A 137 13.75 33.64 -14.39
C PRO A 137 13.72 34.87 -13.45
N PHE A 138 13.71 34.61 -12.15
CA PHE A 138 14.02 35.64 -11.16
C PHE A 138 15.54 35.74 -10.94
N GLN A 139 16.01 36.97 -10.78
CA GLN A 139 17.36 37.22 -10.27
C GLN A 139 17.40 36.92 -8.77
N VAL A 140 18.35 36.08 -8.34
CA VAL A 140 18.68 35.93 -6.92
C VAL A 140 19.39 37.18 -6.43
N VAL A 141 18.76 37.89 -5.50
CA VAL A 141 19.30 39.10 -4.86
C VAL A 141 20.12 38.72 -3.63
N ARG A 142 19.63 37.75 -2.86
CA ARG A 142 20.27 37.28 -1.63
C ARG A 142 19.84 35.86 -1.32
N GLU A 143 20.78 35.07 -0.82
CA GLU A 143 20.54 33.71 -0.33
C GLU A 143 21.11 33.54 1.09
N ARG A 144 20.39 32.81 1.92
CA ARG A 144 20.77 32.33 3.26
C ARG A 144 20.21 30.91 3.43
N GLY A 145 20.72 30.16 4.39
CA GLY A 145 20.29 28.77 4.61
C GLY A 145 18.79 28.58 4.87
N ASP A 146 18.09 29.60 5.38
CA ASP A 146 16.66 29.58 5.71
C ASP A 146 15.81 30.51 4.83
N ARG A 147 16.42 31.26 3.90
CA ARG A 147 15.73 32.30 3.12
C ARG A 147 16.40 32.61 1.79
N ILE A 148 15.59 32.83 0.77
CA ILE A 148 16.02 33.39 -0.52
C ILE A 148 15.21 34.64 -0.89
N GLU A 149 15.89 35.65 -1.43
CA GLU A 149 15.31 36.89 -1.95
C GLU A 149 15.55 37.00 -3.45
N LEU A 150 14.48 37.29 -4.17
CA LEU A 150 14.37 37.20 -5.60
C LEU A 150 13.82 38.53 -6.15
N ARG A 151 14.28 38.92 -7.34
CA ARG A 151 13.79 40.11 -8.06
C ARG A 151 13.56 39.81 -9.53
N HIS A 152 12.47 40.32 -10.05
CA HIS A 152 12.16 40.26 -11.48
C HIS A 152 11.57 41.59 -11.93
N ARG A 153 12.02 42.09 -13.09
CA ARG A 153 11.59 43.35 -13.70
C ARG A 153 11.21 43.09 -15.14
N PHE A 154 10.03 43.55 -15.53
CA PHE A 154 9.49 43.28 -16.86
C PHE A 154 8.44 44.33 -17.23
N ALA A 155 8.07 44.33 -18.51
CA ALA A 155 6.92 45.07 -19.00
C ALA A 155 5.87 44.09 -19.53
N LEU A 156 4.60 44.40 -19.33
CA LEU A 156 3.51 43.69 -19.98
C LEU A 156 2.43 44.67 -20.44
N THR A 157 1.58 44.25 -21.36
CA THR A 157 0.48 45.05 -21.88
C THR A 157 -0.80 44.25 -21.71
N ASN A 158 -1.86 44.89 -21.21
CA ASN A 158 -3.14 44.22 -21.10
C ASN A 158 -3.97 44.31 -22.39
N TYR A 159 -5.09 43.59 -22.42
CA TYR A 159 -6.04 43.53 -23.53
C TYR A 159 -6.53 44.91 -24.00
N SER A 160 -6.72 45.86 -23.07
CA SER A 160 -7.10 47.25 -23.39
C SER A 160 -5.95 48.11 -23.95
N GLY A 161 -4.71 47.60 -23.99
CA GLY A 161 -3.54 48.31 -24.49
C GLY A 161 -2.75 49.09 -23.43
N THR A 162 -3.08 48.95 -22.16
CA THR A 162 -2.34 49.60 -21.06
C THR A 162 -1.02 48.88 -20.82
N ARG A 163 0.09 49.62 -20.89
CA ARG A 163 1.43 49.08 -20.63
C ARG A 163 1.85 49.28 -19.17
N PHE A 164 2.26 48.20 -18.54
CA PHE A 164 2.76 48.17 -17.16
C PHE A 164 4.28 47.98 -17.17
N GLN A 165 4.97 48.74 -16.33
CA GLN A 165 6.39 48.54 -16.00
C GLN A 165 6.43 48.05 -14.55
N VAL A 166 6.88 46.81 -14.35
CA VAL A 166 6.64 46.09 -13.10
C VAL A 166 7.96 45.63 -12.50
N GLN A 167 8.07 45.74 -11.16
CA GLN A 167 9.04 44.99 -10.38
C GLN A 167 8.32 44.10 -9.37
N ILE A 168 8.72 42.83 -9.33
CA ILE A 168 8.35 41.90 -8.27
C ILE A 168 9.59 41.65 -7.40
N ASN A 169 9.44 41.86 -6.10
CA ASN A 169 10.37 41.34 -5.10
C ASN A 169 9.69 40.21 -4.35
N ARG A 170 10.33 39.04 -4.32
CA ARG A 170 9.81 37.85 -3.66
C ARG A 170 10.83 37.38 -2.64
N ALA A 171 10.38 37.09 -1.43
CA ALA A 171 11.20 36.43 -0.42
C ALA A 171 10.51 35.13 -0.04
N VAL A 172 11.21 34.00 -0.16
CA VAL A 172 10.75 32.70 0.35
C VAL A 172 11.57 32.39 1.60
N ARG A 173 10.90 32.05 2.70
CA ARG A 173 11.53 31.80 3.99
C ARG A 173 10.96 30.54 4.63
N LEU A 174 11.85 29.67 5.07
CA LEU A 174 11.51 28.57 5.96
C LEU A 174 11.20 29.14 7.36
N LEU A 175 10.07 28.74 7.91
CA LEU A 175 9.70 29.08 9.28
C LEU A 175 10.27 28.01 10.20
N ASP A 176 10.93 28.41 11.29
CA ASP A 176 11.28 27.43 12.31
C ASP A 176 10.01 26.85 12.98
N THR A 177 10.16 25.72 13.65
CA THR A 177 9.03 25.01 14.26
C THR A 177 8.27 25.88 15.27
N ALA A 178 8.99 26.66 16.08
CA ALA A 178 8.39 27.50 17.11
C ALA A 178 7.60 28.65 16.48
N GLU A 179 8.15 29.30 15.45
CA GLU A 179 7.45 30.31 14.69
C GLU A 179 6.21 29.73 14.00
N THR A 180 6.30 28.54 13.41
CA THR A 180 5.16 27.92 12.74
C THR A 180 4.00 27.66 13.71
N TRP A 181 4.27 27.10 14.89
CA TRP A 181 3.28 26.96 15.95
C TRP A 181 2.71 28.31 16.43
N ASN A 182 3.55 29.33 16.57
CA ASN A 182 3.10 30.68 16.90
C ASN A 182 2.17 31.27 15.83
N ARG A 183 2.40 30.98 14.53
CA ARG A 183 1.51 31.40 13.43
C ARG A 183 0.17 30.68 13.43
N LEU A 184 0.15 29.43 13.90
CA LEU A 184 -1.08 28.67 14.14
C LEU A 184 -1.80 29.11 15.42
N GLY A 185 -1.19 29.96 16.25
CA GLY A 185 -1.76 30.33 17.55
C GLY A 185 -1.95 29.15 18.50
N LEU A 186 -1.19 28.07 18.31
CA LEU A 186 -1.30 26.82 19.06
C LEU A 186 0.01 26.49 19.80
N ALA A 187 -0.11 25.84 20.95
CA ALA A 187 1.03 25.20 21.58
C ALA A 187 1.50 23.99 20.74
N PRO A 188 2.81 23.67 20.70
CA PRO A 188 3.29 22.48 20.02
C PRO A 188 2.59 21.21 20.49
N VAL A 189 2.01 20.46 19.55
CA VAL A 189 1.30 19.21 19.84
C VAL A 189 2.27 18.03 19.73
N ALA A 190 2.32 17.19 20.77
CA ALA A 190 3.20 16.03 20.81
C ALA A 190 2.90 15.05 19.66
N GLY A 191 3.95 14.53 19.01
CA GLY A 191 3.83 13.60 17.89
C GLY A 191 3.48 14.25 16.54
N VAL A 192 3.32 15.57 16.47
CA VAL A 192 3.13 16.30 15.20
C VAL A 192 4.47 16.81 14.69
N ARG A 193 4.88 16.29 13.54
CA ARG A 193 5.94 16.88 12.72
C ARG A 193 5.34 17.89 11.76
N LEU A 194 6.12 18.92 11.42
CA LEU A 194 5.67 19.93 10.48
C LEU A 194 6.82 20.56 9.71
N VAL A 195 6.48 21.08 8.54
CA VAL A 195 7.27 22.06 7.79
C VAL A 195 6.38 23.24 7.46
N GLY A 196 6.88 24.45 7.69
CA GLY A 196 6.18 25.68 7.38
C GLY A 196 7.08 26.63 6.61
N TYR A 197 6.55 27.27 5.57
CA TYR A 197 7.27 28.30 4.84
C TYR A 197 6.33 29.42 4.40
N GLU A 198 6.88 30.60 4.14
CA GLU A 198 6.12 31.74 3.62
C GLU A 198 6.80 32.37 2.42
N SER A 199 5.99 32.83 1.46
CA SER A 199 6.40 33.74 0.41
C SER A 199 5.84 35.14 0.65
N VAL A 200 6.72 36.13 0.68
CA VAL A 200 6.39 37.56 0.76
C VAL A 200 6.62 38.18 -0.61
N ASN A 201 5.53 38.59 -1.26
CA ASN A 201 5.52 38.99 -2.66
C ASN A 201 5.15 40.48 -2.75
N ARG A 202 6.02 41.30 -3.34
CA ARG A 202 5.86 42.76 -3.43
C ARG A 202 5.81 43.20 -4.88
N LEU A 203 4.66 43.71 -5.31
CA LEU A 203 4.39 44.24 -6.65
C LEU A 203 4.61 45.74 -6.65
N THR A 204 5.47 46.26 -7.53
CA THR A 204 5.81 47.69 -7.60
C THR A 204 5.60 48.25 -9.00
N ASN A 205 4.98 49.43 -9.09
CA ASN A 205 4.85 50.19 -10.33
C ASN A 205 6.16 50.95 -10.61
N LEU A 206 6.90 50.54 -11.64
CA LEU A 206 8.09 51.24 -12.14
C LEU A 206 7.78 52.23 -13.28
N GLY A 207 6.52 52.34 -13.67
CA GLY A 207 6.07 53.27 -14.70
C GLY A 207 6.06 54.71 -14.20
N GLN A 208 5.85 55.64 -15.13
CA GLN A 208 5.77 57.07 -14.84
C GLN A 208 4.35 57.53 -14.48
N GLN A 209 3.34 56.68 -14.70
CA GLN A 209 1.93 56.99 -14.48
C GLN A 209 1.30 56.06 -13.43
N PRO A 210 0.29 56.54 -12.66
CA PRO A 210 -0.44 55.68 -11.74
C PRO A 210 -1.28 54.64 -12.49
N TRP A 211 -1.39 53.43 -11.93
CA TRP A 211 -2.34 52.42 -12.43
C TRP A 211 -3.75 52.78 -11.98
N GLN A 212 -4.70 52.77 -12.92
CA GLN A 212 -6.07 53.23 -12.70
C GLN A 212 -7.08 52.15 -13.06
N LYS A 213 -8.20 52.10 -12.33
CA LYS A 213 -9.28 51.13 -12.58
C LYS A 213 -9.79 51.16 -14.01
N ALA A 214 -9.89 52.35 -14.61
CA ALA A 214 -10.39 52.54 -15.98
C ALA A 214 -9.50 51.92 -17.06
N THR A 215 -8.21 51.73 -16.77
CA THR A 215 -7.20 51.21 -17.72
C THR A 215 -6.73 49.80 -17.35
N GLY A 216 -7.20 49.26 -16.22
CA GLY A 216 -6.80 47.97 -15.68
C GLY A 216 -5.84 48.08 -14.51
N LEU A 217 -6.02 47.22 -13.51
CA LEU A 217 -5.12 47.04 -12.37
C LEU A 217 -4.62 45.60 -12.34
N LEU A 218 -3.42 45.40 -11.81
CA LEU A 218 -2.85 44.07 -11.59
C LEU A 218 -3.08 43.59 -10.15
N SER A 219 -3.06 42.28 -9.94
CA SER A 219 -2.98 41.65 -8.62
C SER A 219 -1.88 40.59 -8.58
N LEU A 220 -1.38 40.30 -7.38
CA LEU A 220 -0.59 39.10 -7.11
C LEU A 220 -1.53 37.92 -6.87
N TRP A 221 -1.18 36.77 -7.40
CA TRP A 221 -1.93 35.52 -7.23
C TRP A 221 -0.94 34.40 -7.01
N ILE A 222 -1.09 33.64 -5.92
CA ILE A 222 -0.21 32.53 -5.56
C ILE A 222 -1.00 31.24 -5.67
N LEU A 223 -0.46 30.27 -6.40
CA LEU A 223 -1.09 28.96 -6.64
C LEU A 223 -0.16 27.88 -6.11
N GLY A 224 -0.64 27.06 -5.17
CA GLY A 224 0.08 25.88 -4.71
C GLY A 224 -0.51 24.60 -5.29
N MET A 225 0.28 23.84 -6.05
CA MET A 225 -0.09 22.54 -6.63
C MET A 225 0.38 21.41 -5.71
N TYR A 226 -0.56 20.67 -5.13
CA TYR A 226 -0.29 19.62 -4.16
C TYR A 226 -0.59 18.23 -4.72
N ASN A 227 0.07 17.23 -4.14
CA ASN A 227 -0.16 15.83 -4.48
C ASN A 227 -1.58 15.40 -4.07
N PRO A 228 -2.43 14.93 -5.00
CA PRO A 228 -3.78 14.50 -4.67
C PRO A 228 -3.82 13.08 -4.13
N SER A 229 -4.90 12.73 -3.44
CA SER A 229 -5.21 11.35 -3.07
C SER A 229 -6.71 11.07 -3.19
N PRO A 230 -7.15 9.81 -3.32
CA PRO A 230 -8.57 9.46 -3.35
C PRO A 230 -9.36 9.93 -2.11
N THR A 231 -8.67 10.28 -1.02
CA THR A 231 -9.26 10.72 0.24
C THR A 231 -8.98 12.19 0.57
N THR A 232 -8.38 12.95 -0.35
CA THR A 232 -8.06 14.36 -0.12
C THR A 232 -9.32 15.23 -0.20
N THR A 233 -9.59 15.95 0.88
CA THR A 233 -10.68 16.93 0.96
C THR A 233 -10.10 18.30 1.29
N ILE A 234 -10.38 19.28 0.44
CA ILE A 234 -10.10 20.69 0.66
C ILE A 234 -11.20 21.27 1.55
N VAL A 235 -10.80 22.12 2.48
CA VAL A 235 -11.63 22.73 3.52
C VAL A 235 -11.42 24.23 3.46
N VAL A 236 -12.50 24.99 3.29
CA VAL A 236 -12.44 26.44 3.17
C VAL A 236 -13.37 27.08 4.18
N PRO A 237 -12.83 27.54 5.33
CA PRO A 237 -13.61 28.28 6.31
C PRO A 237 -14.12 29.61 5.74
N ILE A 238 -15.41 29.93 5.97
CA ILE A 238 -16.03 31.16 5.47
C ILE A 238 -16.78 31.92 6.57
N HIS A 239 -16.93 33.24 6.40
CA HIS A 239 -17.81 34.04 7.24
C HIS A 239 -19.29 33.70 6.97
N PRO A 240 -20.06 33.25 7.98
CA PRO A 240 -21.47 32.97 7.83
C PRO A 240 -22.28 34.27 7.70
N GLY A 241 -23.43 34.20 7.02
CA GLY A 241 -24.33 35.35 6.85
C GLY A 241 -25.05 35.40 5.50
N PRO A 242 -25.99 36.33 5.32
CA PRO A 242 -26.82 36.41 4.12
C PRO A 242 -26.04 36.85 2.88
N GLU A 243 -26.38 36.26 1.72
CA GLU A 243 -25.76 36.60 0.43
C GLU A 243 -25.94 38.06 0.04
N SER A 244 -27.04 38.72 0.43
CA SER A 244 -27.25 40.14 0.19
C SER A 244 -26.21 41.07 0.83
N GLN A 245 -25.48 40.59 1.85
CA GLN A 245 -24.45 41.37 2.55
C GLN A 245 -23.03 40.91 2.18
N LEU A 246 -22.81 39.59 2.11
CA LEU A 246 -21.48 39.00 1.96
C LEU A 246 -21.22 38.42 0.56
N GLY A 247 -22.21 38.48 -0.34
CA GLY A 247 -22.18 37.78 -1.62
C GLY A 247 -22.36 36.27 -1.47
N ARG A 248 -22.36 35.57 -2.61
CA ARG A 248 -22.47 34.09 -2.67
C ARG A 248 -21.41 33.43 -1.79
N ALA A 249 -21.75 32.30 -1.17
CA ALA A 249 -20.83 31.55 -0.32
C ALA A 249 -19.64 31.00 -1.12
N VAL A 250 -19.89 30.52 -2.34
CA VAL A 250 -18.90 29.98 -3.26
C VAL A 250 -19.27 30.27 -4.71
N THR A 251 -18.30 30.59 -5.54
CA THR A 251 -18.38 30.57 -7.00
C THR A 251 -17.88 29.21 -7.48
N SER A 252 -18.71 28.40 -8.14
CA SER A 252 -18.34 27.03 -8.54
C SER A 252 -18.67 26.70 -10.00
N ASP A 253 -19.11 27.67 -10.79
CA ASP A 253 -19.60 27.50 -12.16
C ASP A 253 -18.52 27.80 -13.23
N TYR A 254 -17.25 27.88 -12.83
CA TYR A 254 -16.11 28.18 -13.71
C TYR A 254 -16.01 27.26 -14.93
N PHE A 255 -16.34 25.98 -14.77
CA PHE A 255 -16.31 24.95 -15.83
C PHE A 255 -17.64 24.20 -15.97
N GLY A 256 -18.73 24.79 -15.47
CA GLY A 256 -20.01 24.12 -15.26
C GLY A 256 -20.27 23.80 -13.78
N ALA A 257 -21.45 23.26 -13.47
CA ALA A 257 -21.85 22.97 -12.10
C ALA A 257 -21.00 21.84 -11.49
N VAL A 258 -20.48 22.05 -10.27
CA VAL A 258 -19.76 21.01 -9.53
C VAL A 258 -20.77 20.07 -8.87
N PRO A 259 -20.64 18.74 -9.04
CA PRO A 259 -21.56 17.78 -8.45
C PRO A 259 -21.56 17.80 -6.91
N PRO A 260 -22.70 17.52 -6.23
CA PRO A 260 -22.80 17.51 -4.76
C PRO A 260 -21.86 16.53 -4.06
N GLU A 261 -21.48 15.43 -4.72
CA GLU A 261 -20.48 14.47 -4.24
C GLU A 261 -19.05 15.04 -4.20
N ARG A 262 -18.81 16.19 -4.83
CA ARG A 262 -17.48 16.85 -4.89
C ARG A 262 -17.44 18.24 -4.26
N LEU A 263 -18.59 18.83 -3.95
CA LEU A 263 -18.70 20.14 -3.31
C LEU A 263 -19.87 20.16 -2.34
N VAL A 264 -19.58 20.39 -1.06
CA VAL A 264 -20.57 20.60 -0.01
C VAL A 264 -20.34 21.95 0.63
N VAL A 265 -21.38 22.79 0.63
CA VAL A 265 -21.36 24.13 1.21
C VAL A 265 -22.19 24.13 2.49
N LYS A 266 -21.56 24.42 3.63
CA LYS A 266 -22.23 24.68 4.91
C LYS A 266 -22.11 26.17 5.26
N ASP A 267 -22.88 26.62 6.25
CA ASP A 267 -22.96 28.04 6.63
C ASP A 267 -21.60 28.69 6.93
N HIS A 268 -20.67 27.95 7.53
CA HIS A 268 -19.38 28.47 8.00
C HIS A 268 -18.16 27.81 7.34
N VAL A 269 -18.35 26.83 6.46
CA VAL A 269 -17.26 26.05 5.85
C VAL A 269 -17.70 25.42 4.54
N ILE A 270 -16.77 25.32 3.59
CA ILE A 270 -16.95 24.62 2.32
C ILE A 270 -16.01 23.42 2.28
N PHE A 271 -16.50 22.29 1.78
CA PHE A 271 -15.71 21.10 1.50
C PHE A 271 -15.68 20.84 0.01
N PHE A 272 -14.49 20.60 -0.54
CA PHE A 272 -14.27 20.45 -1.97
C PHE A 272 -13.29 19.31 -2.25
N SER A 273 -13.55 18.52 -3.29
CA SER A 273 -12.73 17.33 -3.61
C SER A 273 -11.36 17.72 -4.17
N GLY A 274 -10.29 17.15 -3.63
CA GLY A 274 -8.90 17.34 -4.09
C GLY A 274 -8.26 16.05 -4.60
N ASP A 275 -9.03 15.20 -5.30
CA ASP A 275 -8.61 13.85 -5.67
C ASP A 275 -7.90 13.72 -7.03
N GLY A 276 -7.80 14.81 -7.80
CA GLY A 276 -7.21 14.83 -9.13
C GLY A 276 -7.98 14.03 -10.18
N LYS A 277 -9.29 13.78 -9.97
CA LYS A 277 -10.11 12.95 -10.89
C LYS A 277 -11.26 13.69 -11.57
N TYR A 278 -11.54 14.93 -11.18
CA TYR A 278 -12.61 15.71 -11.79
C TYR A 278 -12.24 17.18 -11.91
N ARG A 279 -12.26 17.71 -13.13
CA ARG A 279 -11.93 19.11 -13.36
C ARG A 279 -12.99 20.02 -12.75
N ALA A 280 -12.63 20.77 -11.72
CA ALA A 280 -13.51 21.74 -11.08
C ALA A 280 -12.70 22.88 -10.46
N LYS A 281 -13.34 24.04 -10.32
CA LYS A 281 -12.77 25.19 -9.62
C LYS A 281 -13.81 25.83 -8.73
N ILE A 282 -13.40 26.21 -7.54
CA ILE A 282 -14.17 27.04 -6.62
C ILE A 282 -13.47 28.38 -6.36
N GLY A 283 -14.26 29.37 -5.98
CA GLY A 283 -13.79 30.71 -5.68
C GLY A 283 -14.55 31.36 -4.54
N ILE A 284 -13.81 32.02 -3.65
CA ILE A 284 -14.32 32.65 -2.44
C ILE A 284 -14.02 34.14 -2.49
N ASN A 285 -15.09 34.92 -2.49
CA ASN A 285 -15.02 36.38 -2.51
C ASN A 285 -14.38 36.93 -1.21
N PRO A 286 -13.78 38.13 -1.24
CA PRO A 286 -13.08 38.71 -0.10
C PRO A 286 -13.93 38.96 1.15
N ARG A 287 -15.27 39.08 1.03
CA ARG A 287 -16.17 39.24 2.19
C ARG A 287 -16.48 37.91 2.88
N ARG A 288 -16.34 36.78 2.18
CA ARG A 288 -16.56 35.42 2.71
C ARG A 288 -15.27 34.80 3.22
N SER A 289 -14.15 35.05 2.56
CA SER A 289 -12.87 34.43 2.90
C SER A 289 -12.43 34.79 4.33
N ARG A 290 -11.87 33.81 5.05
CA ARG A 290 -11.23 34.03 6.35
C ARG A 290 -9.71 34.21 6.26
N GLY A 291 -9.14 34.26 5.06
CA GLY A 291 -7.69 34.34 4.87
C GLY A 291 -6.95 33.00 5.09
N ILE A 292 -7.69 31.88 5.07
CA ILE A 292 -7.16 30.53 5.24
C ILE A 292 -7.88 29.52 4.35
N LEU A 293 -7.13 28.53 3.83
CA LEU A 293 -7.62 27.28 3.27
C LEU A 293 -6.88 26.12 3.94
N GLY A 294 -7.46 24.92 3.91
CA GLY A 294 -6.75 23.71 4.28
C GLY A 294 -7.13 22.53 3.40
N SER A 295 -6.36 21.45 3.51
CA SER A 295 -6.71 20.17 2.94
C SER A 295 -6.28 19.06 3.88
N TYR A 296 -7.08 17.99 3.96
CA TYR A 296 -6.69 16.79 4.70
C TYR A 296 -6.64 15.59 3.76
N ASP A 297 -5.47 14.97 3.68
CA ASP A 297 -5.25 13.68 3.04
C ASP A 297 -5.28 12.57 4.10
N ALA A 298 -6.45 11.93 4.25
CA ALA A 298 -6.64 10.89 5.25
C ALA A 298 -5.78 9.64 5.00
N ALA A 299 -5.50 9.30 3.74
CA ALA A 299 -4.69 8.12 3.39
C ALA A 299 -3.24 8.28 3.86
N ASN A 300 -2.70 9.49 3.77
CA ASN A 300 -1.31 9.78 4.13
C ASN A 300 -1.17 10.52 5.47
N ARG A 301 -2.28 10.80 6.16
CA ARG A 301 -2.36 11.58 7.42
C ARG A 301 -1.63 12.92 7.32
N VAL A 302 -1.90 13.68 6.26
CA VAL A 302 -1.31 15.00 6.02
C VAL A 302 -2.39 16.07 6.13
N LEU A 303 -2.23 16.99 7.06
CA LEU A 303 -3.00 18.23 7.13
C LEU A 303 -2.16 19.36 6.53
N THR A 304 -2.62 19.93 5.42
CA THR A 304 -1.99 21.11 4.80
C THR A 304 -2.83 22.34 5.10
N LEU A 305 -2.20 23.43 5.51
CA LEU A 305 -2.82 24.71 5.78
C LEU A 305 -2.17 25.80 4.93
N VAL A 306 -2.99 26.68 4.37
CA VAL A 306 -2.58 27.85 3.59
C VAL A 306 -3.17 29.09 4.23
N GLN A 307 -2.32 29.92 4.83
CA GLN A 307 -2.70 31.23 5.38
C GLN A 307 -2.21 32.34 4.43
N PHE A 308 -3.01 33.40 4.23
CA PHE A 308 -2.61 34.48 3.34
C PHE A 308 -3.10 35.86 3.79
N SER A 309 -2.50 36.91 3.24
CA SER A 309 -2.90 38.28 3.57
C SER A 309 -4.27 38.63 2.98
N LEU A 310 -5.22 38.92 3.87
CA LEU A 310 -6.55 39.41 3.54
C LEU A 310 -6.77 40.79 4.21
N PRO A 311 -6.49 41.91 3.51
CA PRO A 311 -6.58 43.24 4.10
C PRO A 311 -8.04 43.64 4.39
N ASN A 312 -8.30 44.08 5.62
CA ASN A 312 -9.63 44.44 6.07
C ASN A 312 -10.27 45.54 5.20
N GLY A 313 -11.55 45.39 4.87
CA GLY A 313 -12.36 46.36 4.13
C GLY A 313 -12.05 46.51 2.63
N ARG A 314 -11.11 45.72 2.07
CA ARG A 314 -10.79 45.74 0.64
C ARG A 314 -11.61 44.69 -0.11
N THR A 315 -12.35 45.11 -1.13
CA THR A 315 -13.20 44.21 -1.93
C THR A 315 -12.90 44.24 -3.43
N ASP A 316 -12.00 45.13 -3.87
CA ASP A 316 -11.58 45.19 -5.27
C ASP A 316 -10.59 44.06 -5.57
N TYR A 317 -11.07 42.95 -6.11
CA TYR A 317 -10.28 41.78 -6.50
C TYR A 317 -10.49 41.50 -7.97
N VAL A 318 -9.44 41.24 -8.73
CA VAL A 318 -9.59 41.06 -10.18
C VAL A 318 -10.45 39.83 -10.51
N ASN A 319 -11.40 39.99 -11.42
CA ASN A 319 -12.22 38.90 -11.93
C ASN A 319 -11.49 38.21 -13.09
N SER A 320 -11.27 36.90 -13.00
CA SER A 320 -10.50 36.12 -13.98
C SER A 320 -11.37 35.33 -14.96
N GLN A 321 -12.69 35.53 -14.98
CA GLN A 321 -13.57 34.84 -15.94
C GLN A 321 -13.28 35.24 -17.40
N TRP A 322 -13.26 34.25 -18.30
CA TRP A 322 -12.97 34.40 -19.74
C TRP A 322 -14.15 34.97 -20.52
N LYS A 323 -14.46 36.23 -20.26
CA LYS A 323 -15.49 37.03 -20.94
C LYS A 323 -15.24 38.51 -20.67
N LEU A 324 -15.83 39.40 -21.47
CA LEU A 324 -15.94 40.80 -21.08
C LEU A 324 -16.80 40.92 -19.82
N GLN A 325 -16.34 41.70 -18.85
CA GLN A 325 -16.91 41.74 -17.50
C GLN A 325 -17.56 43.09 -17.25
N VAL A 326 -18.79 43.06 -16.71
CA VAL A 326 -19.45 44.27 -16.21
C VAL A 326 -18.72 44.81 -14.98
N ASP A 327 -18.30 43.91 -14.08
CA ASP A 327 -17.59 44.23 -12.84
C ASP A 327 -16.20 43.54 -12.80
N PRO A 328 -15.15 44.19 -13.30
CA PRO A 328 -13.83 43.57 -13.47
C PRO A 328 -13.04 43.38 -12.16
N TYR A 329 -13.52 44.02 -11.09
CA TYR A 329 -12.90 44.00 -9.77
C TYR A 329 -13.79 43.31 -8.72
N ALA A 330 -14.73 42.46 -9.17
CA ALA A 330 -15.59 41.62 -8.33
C ALA A 330 -15.15 40.15 -8.36
N GLY A 331 -13.86 39.89 -8.22
CA GLY A 331 -13.26 38.56 -8.19
C GLY A 331 -13.08 37.96 -6.80
N ASP A 332 -12.33 36.87 -6.76
CA ASP A 332 -12.13 36.06 -5.56
C ASP A 332 -10.79 36.36 -4.86
N ALA A 333 -10.79 36.22 -3.53
CA ALA A 333 -9.60 36.34 -2.70
C ALA A 333 -8.89 34.99 -2.48
N ALA A 334 -9.64 33.90 -2.58
CA ALA A 334 -9.13 32.54 -2.51
C ALA A 334 -9.82 31.67 -3.55
N ASN A 335 -9.08 30.71 -4.09
CA ASN A 335 -9.59 29.75 -5.05
C ASN A 335 -9.03 28.37 -4.75
N SER A 336 -9.70 27.35 -5.27
CA SER A 336 -9.16 26.00 -5.28
C SER A 336 -9.57 25.30 -6.55
N TYR A 337 -8.62 24.58 -7.16
CA TYR A 337 -8.78 23.87 -8.42
C TYR A 337 -8.51 22.38 -8.18
N ASN A 338 -9.23 21.50 -8.87
CA ASN A 338 -8.95 20.06 -8.91
C ASN A 338 -8.74 19.70 -10.37
N ASP A 339 -7.57 19.14 -10.72
CA ASP A 339 -7.24 18.77 -12.09
C ASP A 339 -7.59 17.32 -12.37
N GLY A 340 -8.69 17.10 -13.09
CA GLY A 340 -9.07 15.79 -13.63
C GLY A 340 -9.34 15.88 -15.13
N PRO A 341 -9.69 14.76 -15.79
CA PRO A 341 -10.01 14.75 -17.22
C PRO A 341 -11.05 15.83 -17.57
N PRO A 342 -10.78 16.74 -18.53
CA PRO A 342 -11.69 17.84 -18.86
C PRO A 342 -12.94 17.37 -19.63
N ALA A 343 -12.86 16.17 -20.22
CA ALA A 343 -13.92 15.41 -20.84
C ALA A 343 -13.54 13.91 -20.81
N PRO A 344 -14.48 12.96 -20.96
CA PRO A 344 -14.16 11.54 -21.05
C PRO A 344 -13.09 11.26 -22.12
N GLY A 345 -12.00 10.60 -21.73
CA GLY A 345 -10.86 10.26 -22.61
C GLY A 345 -9.83 11.38 -22.84
N ALA A 346 -10.09 12.62 -22.42
CA ALA A 346 -9.14 13.72 -22.54
C ALA A 346 -8.09 13.69 -21.42
N LYS A 347 -6.83 14.01 -21.76
CA LYS A 347 -5.72 14.02 -20.80
C LYS A 347 -5.79 15.27 -19.89
N PRO A 348 -5.75 15.14 -18.55
CA PRO A 348 -5.58 16.28 -17.66
C PRO A 348 -4.19 16.93 -17.81
N LEU A 349 -3.99 18.12 -17.24
CA LEU A 349 -2.65 18.76 -17.15
C LEU A 349 -1.71 17.92 -16.26
N GLY A 350 -2.29 17.24 -15.27
CA GLY A 350 -1.70 16.20 -14.43
C GLY A 350 -2.54 16.05 -13.16
N PRO A 351 -2.59 14.90 -12.46
CA PRO A 351 -3.45 14.85 -11.27
C PRO A 351 -2.82 15.69 -10.16
N PHE A 352 -3.38 16.87 -9.90
CA PHE A 352 -3.08 17.74 -8.76
C PHE A 352 -4.34 18.46 -8.30
N PHE A 353 -4.28 19.03 -7.10
CA PHE A 353 -5.23 20.06 -6.68
C PHE A 353 -4.48 21.32 -6.27
N GLU A 354 -5.15 22.46 -6.33
CA GLU A 354 -4.60 23.75 -5.95
C GLU A 354 -5.33 24.34 -4.75
N MET A 355 -4.56 25.00 -3.87
CA MET A 355 -5.09 26.02 -2.97
C MET A 355 -4.41 27.34 -3.32
N GLU A 356 -5.22 28.35 -3.60
CA GLU A 356 -4.77 29.57 -4.23
C GLU A 356 -5.21 30.80 -3.41
N SER A 357 -4.39 31.84 -3.44
CA SER A 357 -4.70 33.11 -2.79
C SER A 357 -4.37 34.30 -3.69
N SER A 358 -5.22 35.31 -3.64
CA SER A 358 -5.06 36.55 -4.41
C SER A 358 -4.92 37.75 -3.48
N SER A 359 -4.17 38.75 -3.94
CA SER A 359 -4.17 40.09 -3.36
C SER A 359 -5.28 40.95 -3.99
N PRO A 360 -5.69 42.06 -3.35
CA PRO A 360 -6.54 43.05 -4.02
C PRO A 360 -5.91 43.59 -5.31
N ALA A 361 -6.75 44.09 -6.21
CA ALA A 361 -6.34 44.84 -7.38
C ALA A 361 -5.61 46.14 -6.98
N ALA A 362 -4.43 46.38 -7.54
CA ALA A 362 -3.48 47.37 -7.04
C ALA A 362 -3.52 48.70 -7.83
N ALA A 363 -4.18 49.74 -7.30
CA ALA A 363 -4.08 51.10 -7.85
C ALA A 363 -2.78 51.78 -7.36
N LEU A 364 -1.65 51.46 -8.01
CA LEU A 364 -0.32 51.90 -7.58
C LEU A 364 0.15 53.16 -8.30
N ALA A 365 0.49 54.21 -7.54
CA ALA A 365 1.26 55.35 -8.05
C ALA A 365 2.71 54.93 -8.39
N PRO A 366 3.44 55.69 -9.23
CA PRO A 366 4.85 55.44 -9.52
C PRO A 366 5.69 55.23 -8.25
N GLY A 367 6.48 54.16 -8.23
CA GLY A 367 7.34 53.76 -7.10
C GLY A 367 6.60 53.19 -5.89
N ARG A 368 5.26 53.14 -5.89
CA ARG A 368 4.48 52.51 -4.81
C ARG A 368 4.31 51.01 -5.06
N SER A 369 4.04 50.30 -3.97
CA SER A 369 3.97 48.84 -3.98
C SER A 369 2.78 48.29 -3.18
N LEU A 370 2.29 47.13 -3.60
CA LEU A 370 1.43 46.23 -2.83
C LEU A 370 2.25 45.03 -2.35
N THR A 371 1.94 44.50 -1.17
CA THR A 371 2.54 43.26 -0.65
C THR A 371 1.46 42.22 -0.40
N HIS A 372 1.72 40.98 -0.79
CA HIS A 372 0.89 39.81 -0.51
C HIS A 372 1.74 38.71 0.12
N VAL A 373 1.28 38.16 1.23
CA VAL A 373 1.92 37.05 1.94
C VAL A 373 1.10 35.78 1.73
N HIS A 374 1.76 34.69 1.39
CA HIS A 374 1.19 33.34 1.32
C HIS A 374 2.06 32.42 2.16
N ARG A 375 1.45 31.59 3.00
CA ARG A 375 2.14 30.72 3.93
C ARG A 375 1.54 29.32 3.86
N THR A 376 2.37 28.34 3.61
CA THR A 376 2.00 26.93 3.54
C THR A 376 2.60 26.18 4.72
N MET A 377 1.82 25.31 5.34
CA MET A 377 2.26 24.45 6.42
C MET A 377 1.74 23.04 6.20
N HIS A 378 2.62 22.05 6.29
CA HIS A 378 2.26 20.64 6.28
C HIS A 378 2.48 20.06 7.66
N LEU A 379 1.47 19.39 8.20
CA LEU A 379 1.51 18.72 9.49
C LEU A 379 1.22 17.23 9.32
N ARG A 380 2.05 16.39 9.95
CA ARG A 380 1.88 14.93 9.98
C ARG A 380 2.02 14.40 11.39
N GLY A 381 1.15 13.48 11.76
CA GLY A 381 1.15 12.86 13.08
C GLY A 381 -0.09 12.00 13.31
N PRO A 382 -0.31 11.56 14.56
CA PRO A 382 -1.53 10.86 14.95
C PRO A 382 -2.78 11.69 14.64
N GLU A 383 -3.87 11.04 14.19
CA GLU A 383 -5.11 11.74 13.80
C GLU A 383 -5.68 12.60 14.91
N ALA A 384 -5.67 12.12 16.16
CA ALA A 384 -6.14 12.90 17.32
C ALA A 384 -5.35 14.21 17.52
N ALA A 385 -4.05 14.20 17.20
CA ALA A 385 -3.20 15.37 17.31
C ALA A 385 -3.45 16.37 16.16
N LEU A 386 -3.64 15.86 14.95
CA LEU A 386 -4.02 16.67 13.78
C LEU A 386 -5.45 17.23 13.90
N ASP A 387 -6.37 16.51 14.55
CA ASP A 387 -7.75 16.94 14.81
C ASP A 387 -7.82 18.20 15.68
N ALA A 388 -6.94 18.29 16.69
CA ALA A 388 -6.83 19.50 17.49
C ALA A 388 -6.45 20.73 16.64
N VAL A 389 -5.53 20.57 15.69
CA VAL A 389 -5.11 21.64 14.77
C VAL A 389 -6.22 21.98 13.78
N ALA A 390 -6.87 20.97 13.19
CA ALA A 390 -7.97 21.17 12.25
C ALA A 390 -9.14 21.95 12.88
N ARG A 391 -9.51 21.61 14.12
CA ARG A 391 -10.57 22.33 14.85
C ARG A 391 -10.21 23.78 15.12
N ALA A 392 -8.95 24.05 15.47
CA ALA A 392 -8.50 25.40 15.79
C ALA A 392 -8.43 26.30 14.54
N GLU A 393 -7.82 25.80 13.45
CA GLU A 393 -7.54 26.61 12.26
C GLU A 393 -8.69 26.60 11.25
N LEU A 394 -9.35 25.45 11.08
CA LEU A 394 -10.41 25.26 10.08
C LEU A 394 -11.82 25.31 10.68
N GLY A 395 -11.95 25.25 12.01
CA GLY A 395 -13.24 25.26 12.70
C GLY A 395 -14.03 23.96 12.56
N VAL A 396 -13.41 22.88 12.07
CA VAL A 396 -14.04 21.56 11.83
C VAL A 396 -13.11 20.43 12.24
N SER A 397 -13.66 19.27 12.56
CA SER A 397 -12.89 18.07 12.89
C SER A 397 -12.41 17.31 11.65
N LEU A 398 -11.39 16.46 11.79
CA LEU A 398 -10.99 15.52 10.74
C LEU A 398 -12.10 14.53 10.40
N GLU A 399 -12.92 14.14 11.38
CA GLU A 399 -14.10 13.30 11.14
C GLU A 399 -15.13 14.02 10.25
N GLU A 400 -15.37 15.31 10.49
CA GLU A 400 -16.23 16.13 9.65
C GLU A 400 -15.66 16.27 8.26
N ILE A 401 -14.36 16.55 8.13
CA ILE A 401 -13.67 16.68 6.84
C ILE A 401 -13.77 15.36 6.04
N THR A 402 -13.49 14.22 6.67
CA THR A 402 -13.48 12.91 6.01
C THR A 402 -14.87 12.43 5.58
N ARG A 403 -15.92 12.88 6.26
CA ARG A 403 -17.33 12.55 5.96
C ARG A 403 -18.08 13.64 5.19
N ALA A 404 -17.48 14.81 4.99
CA ALA A 404 -18.19 15.97 4.46
C ALA A 404 -18.68 15.80 3.04
N LEU A 405 -17.87 15.18 2.18
CA LEU A 405 -18.27 14.86 0.82
C LEU A 405 -18.92 13.49 0.83
N PRO A 406 -20.14 13.34 0.26
CA PRO A 406 -20.70 12.04 -0.04
C PRO A 406 -19.72 11.39 -1.01
N ARG A 407 -18.82 10.57 -0.47
CA ARG A 407 -18.05 9.67 -1.30
C ARG A 407 -19.11 8.89 -2.05
N PRO A 408 -18.96 8.65 -3.37
CA PRO A 408 -19.65 7.53 -3.94
C PRO A 408 -19.38 6.38 -2.95
N ALA A 409 -20.41 5.83 -2.29
CA ALA A 409 -20.35 4.44 -1.93
C ALA A 409 -20.05 3.83 -3.28
N ALA A 410 -18.77 3.49 -3.51
CA ALA A 410 -18.17 3.39 -4.84
C ALA A 410 -19.28 2.98 -5.77
N ALA A 411 -19.74 3.87 -6.68
CA ALA A 411 -20.77 3.49 -7.64
C ALA A 411 -20.37 2.09 -8.04
N ALA A 412 -21.23 1.11 -7.75
CA ALA A 412 -20.81 -0.26 -7.56
C ALA A 412 -20.42 -0.91 -8.89
N ASP A 413 -19.56 -0.27 -9.67
CA ASP A 413 -18.38 -0.90 -10.23
C ASP A 413 -17.79 -1.74 -9.10
N LYS A 414 -18.15 -3.03 -9.15
CA LYS A 414 -17.56 -4.06 -8.32
C LYS A 414 -16.04 -3.80 -8.29
N PRO A 415 -15.41 -3.68 -7.10
CA PRO A 415 -13.99 -3.36 -7.02
C PRO A 415 -13.23 -4.32 -7.92
N VAL A 416 -12.53 -3.77 -8.91
CA VAL A 416 -11.79 -4.58 -9.89
C VAL A 416 -10.54 -5.11 -9.21
N ILE A 417 -10.39 -6.43 -9.17
CA ILE A 417 -9.16 -7.07 -8.71
C ILE A 417 -8.09 -6.89 -9.79
N THR A 418 -6.93 -6.38 -9.42
CA THR A 418 -5.80 -6.09 -10.30
C THR A 418 -4.50 -6.62 -9.69
N LEU A 419 -3.44 -6.76 -10.49
CA LEU A 419 -2.11 -7.12 -9.98
C LEU A 419 -1.66 -6.16 -8.84
N PRO A 420 -1.71 -4.82 -9.00
CA PRO A 420 -1.36 -3.90 -7.92
C PRO A 420 -2.21 -4.04 -6.65
N SER A 421 -3.52 -4.29 -6.77
CA SER A 421 -4.38 -4.47 -5.58
C SER A 421 -4.03 -5.74 -4.81
N LEU A 422 -3.70 -6.83 -5.51
CA LEU A 422 -3.28 -8.11 -4.91
C LEU A 422 -1.91 -7.99 -4.24
N LEU A 423 -0.96 -7.31 -4.90
CA LEU A 423 0.35 -7.01 -4.31
C LEU A 423 0.21 -6.18 -3.02
N GLN A 424 -0.71 -5.22 -2.98
CA GLN A 424 -0.99 -4.43 -1.78
C GLN A 424 -1.71 -5.23 -0.69
N GLU A 425 -2.62 -6.14 -1.07
CA GLU A 425 -3.29 -7.06 -0.15
C GLU A 425 -2.28 -8.00 0.52
N MET A 426 -1.29 -8.50 -0.21
CA MET A 426 -0.26 -9.42 0.29
C MET A 426 0.51 -8.87 1.50
N ILE A 427 0.76 -7.56 1.55
CA ILE A 427 1.46 -6.89 2.66
C ILE A 427 0.51 -6.16 3.61
N ASN A 428 -0.79 -6.42 3.55
CA ASN A 428 -1.78 -5.83 4.43
C ASN A 428 -2.25 -6.84 5.49
N ALA A 429 -1.69 -6.74 6.70
CA ALA A 429 -2.05 -7.63 7.80
C ALA A 429 -3.53 -7.53 8.23
N ASP A 430 -4.20 -6.41 7.96
CA ASP A 430 -5.63 -6.24 8.27
C ASP A 430 -6.54 -7.00 7.28
N ALA A 431 -6.04 -7.31 6.07
CA ALA A 431 -6.84 -7.96 5.04
C ALA A 431 -7.26 -9.38 5.46
N VAL A 432 -6.33 -10.15 6.03
CA VAL A 432 -6.58 -11.54 6.48
C VAL A 432 -7.36 -11.62 7.79
N ALA A 433 -7.41 -10.54 8.59
CA ALA A 433 -8.23 -10.49 9.80
C ALA A 433 -9.72 -10.20 9.50
N ARG A 434 -10.09 -10.10 8.22
CA ARG A 434 -11.45 -9.81 7.75
C ARG A 434 -11.91 -10.86 6.75
N TRP A 435 -13.19 -11.21 6.80
CA TRP A 435 -13.80 -12.06 5.78
C TRP A 435 -13.56 -11.41 4.39
N PRO A 436 -13.09 -12.15 3.37
CA PRO A 436 -12.68 -11.56 2.10
C PRO A 436 -13.83 -10.89 1.37
N LYS A 437 -13.53 -9.77 0.70
CA LYS A 437 -14.46 -9.04 -0.17
C LYS A 437 -13.69 -8.50 -1.39
N PRO A 438 -13.99 -8.95 -2.62
CA PRO A 438 -14.98 -9.99 -2.95
C PRO A 438 -14.62 -11.34 -2.30
N ALA A 439 -15.64 -12.16 -2.06
CA ALA A 439 -15.43 -13.51 -1.55
C ALA A 439 -14.75 -14.38 -2.62
N PHE A 440 -13.95 -15.34 -2.18
CA PHE A 440 -13.32 -16.33 -3.03
C PHE A 440 -13.25 -17.68 -2.31
N THR A 441 -13.07 -18.74 -3.07
CA THR A 441 -12.58 -20.03 -2.56
C THR A 441 -11.14 -20.22 -2.96
N GLU A 442 -10.32 -20.78 -2.08
CA GLU A 442 -8.99 -21.24 -2.47
C GLU A 442 -9.05 -22.66 -3.01
N ARG A 443 -8.27 -22.92 -4.05
CA ARG A 443 -8.21 -24.20 -4.77
C ARG A 443 -6.77 -24.59 -5.01
N HIS A 444 -6.55 -25.88 -5.22
CA HIS A 444 -5.22 -26.45 -5.38
C HIS A 444 -5.21 -27.47 -6.52
N ALA A 445 -4.21 -27.38 -7.39
CA ALA A 445 -3.89 -28.38 -8.39
C ALA A 445 -2.46 -28.88 -8.15
N SER A 446 -2.28 -30.19 -8.08
CA SER A 446 -0.99 -30.81 -7.80
C SER A 446 -0.76 -32.04 -8.64
N SER A 447 0.47 -32.56 -8.55
CA SER A 447 0.86 -33.85 -9.11
C SER A 447 0.53 -35.05 -8.21
N PHE A 448 -0.32 -34.90 -7.17
CA PHE A 448 -0.66 -36.00 -6.25
C PHE A 448 -0.99 -37.31 -6.97
N ASP A 449 -0.68 -38.44 -6.32
CA ASP A 449 -0.89 -39.76 -6.90
C ASP A 449 -2.38 -40.05 -7.16
N ARG A 450 -2.75 -40.27 -8.43
CA ARG A 450 -4.14 -40.50 -8.86
C ARG A 450 -4.72 -41.84 -8.39
N ARG A 451 -3.92 -42.72 -7.77
CA ARG A 451 -4.41 -43.91 -7.05
C ARG A 451 -5.13 -43.52 -5.74
N SER A 452 -4.82 -42.36 -5.17
CA SER A 452 -5.48 -41.82 -3.98
C SER A 452 -6.90 -41.37 -4.28
N LYS A 453 -7.87 -42.24 -3.95
CA LYS A 453 -9.30 -42.03 -4.28
C LYS A 453 -10.21 -41.94 -3.07
N THR A 454 -9.97 -42.75 -2.04
CA THR A 454 -10.84 -42.80 -0.86
C THR A 454 -10.08 -43.34 0.36
N PRO A 455 -10.33 -42.80 1.57
CA PRO A 455 -9.78 -43.36 2.82
C PRO A 455 -10.16 -44.83 3.07
N GLY A 456 -11.24 -45.31 2.43
CA GLY A 456 -11.68 -46.71 2.54
C GLY A 456 -10.77 -47.73 1.84
N ASP A 457 -9.82 -47.27 1.03
CA ASP A 457 -8.76 -48.07 0.40
C ASP A 457 -7.40 -47.55 0.86
N PRO A 458 -6.87 -48.02 2.01
CA PRO A 458 -5.62 -47.49 2.56
C PRO A 458 -4.41 -47.65 1.62
N GLN A 459 -4.38 -48.69 0.80
CA GLN A 459 -3.27 -48.90 -0.12
C GLN A 459 -3.26 -47.85 -1.23
N GLY A 460 -4.43 -47.52 -1.77
CA GLY A 460 -4.58 -46.43 -2.73
C GLY A 460 -4.45 -45.06 -2.08
N TRP A 461 -4.99 -44.86 -0.87
CA TRP A 461 -5.06 -43.56 -0.20
C TRP A 461 -3.71 -42.96 0.19
N PHE A 462 -2.76 -43.82 0.61
CA PHE A 462 -1.39 -43.46 0.97
C PHE A 462 -0.40 -43.83 -0.16
N ALA A 463 -0.85 -43.77 -1.42
CA ALA A 463 -0.01 -44.05 -2.58
C ALA A 463 0.87 -42.83 -2.90
N ASN A 464 2.09 -43.10 -3.39
CA ASN A 464 3.10 -42.06 -3.57
C ASN A 464 3.93 -42.17 -4.84
N ASP A 465 3.26 -42.29 -5.98
CA ASP A 465 3.88 -41.96 -7.26
C ASP A 465 3.34 -40.57 -7.69
N ASP A 466 3.54 -39.56 -6.85
CA ASP A 466 2.93 -38.22 -6.86
C ASP A 466 3.68 -37.18 -7.74
N TRP A 467 4.41 -37.67 -8.74
CA TRP A 467 5.15 -36.87 -9.71
C TRP A 467 4.60 -37.03 -11.12
N SER A 468 4.67 -35.93 -11.88
CA SER A 468 4.37 -35.86 -13.31
C SER A 468 2.94 -36.31 -13.67
N GLU A 469 2.02 -36.22 -12.70
CA GLU A 469 0.58 -36.45 -12.87
C GLU A 469 -0.13 -35.18 -13.35
N PHE A 470 -0.11 -34.97 -14.67
CA PHE A 470 -0.79 -33.86 -15.32
C PHE A 470 -2.28 -34.13 -15.54
N VAL A 471 -3.09 -33.07 -15.68
CA VAL A 471 -4.53 -33.17 -15.96
C VAL A 471 -4.79 -33.90 -17.27
N ARG A 472 -4.02 -33.53 -18.30
CA ARG A 472 -4.07 -34.12 -19.65
C ARG A 472 -2.87 -33.61 -20.46
N ALA A 473 -2.81 -34.04 -21.71
CA ALA A 473 -1.82 -33.57 -22.67
C ALA A 473 -2.49 -33.08 -23.95
N GLU A 474 -1.97 -32.00 -24.52
CA GLU A 474 -2.52 -31.31 -25.69
C GLU A 474 -1.43 -31.10 -26.74
N ASP A 475 -1.81 -31.16 -28.02
CA ASP A 475 -0.95 -30.73 -29.13
C ASP A 475 -1.34 -29.32 -29.54
N HIS A 476 -0.43 -28.37 -29.39
CA HIS A 476 -0.65 -26.95 -29.62
C HIS A 476 0.42 -26.41 -30.56
N HIS A 477 0.01 -26.00 -31.77
CA HIS A 477 0.90 -25.54 -32.85
C HIS A 477 2.11 -26.46 -33.12
N GLY A 478 1.89 -27.79 -33.09
CA GLY A 478 2.95 -28.79 -33.33
C GLY A 478 3.85 -29.08 -32.13
N ARG A 479 3.54 -28.53 -30.95
CA ARG A 479 4.23 -28.79 -29.67
C ARG A 479 3.33 -29.62 -28.76
N ARG A 480 3.91 -30.54 -27.99
CA ARG A 480 3.18 -31.32 -26.99
C ARG A 480 3.28 -30.63 -25.63
N GLU A 481 2.15 -30.22 -25.07
CA GLU A 481 2.07 -29.55 -23.78
C GLU A 481 1.30 -30.39 -22.75
N TRP A 482 1.78 -30.42 -21.51
CA TRP A 482 1.17 -31.13 -20.40
C TRP A 482 0.42 -30.13 -19.51
N VAL A 483 -0.91 -30.27 -19.40
CA VAL A 483 -1.75 -29.33 -18.66
C VAL A 483 -1.63 -29.58 -17.16
N MET A 484 -1.10 -28.60 -16.43
CA MET A 484 -0.93 -28.63 -14.97
C MET A 484 -2.15 -28.07 -14.24
N LEU A 485 -2.73 -27.01 -14.79
CA LEU A 485 -3.94 -26.32 -14.28
C LEU A 485 -4.86 -25.98 -15.46
N ASP A 486 -6.16 -26.13 -15.25
CA ASP A 486 -7.21 -25.64 -16.14
C ASP A 486 -8.39 -25.15 -15.30
N ALA A 487 -8.43 -23.83 -15.06
CA ALA A 487 -9.35 -23.18 -14.15
C ALA A 487 -10.25 -22.18 -14.88
N ALA A 488 -11.57 -22.37 -14.76
CA ALA A 488 -12.57 -21.49 -15.34
C ALA A 488 -13.08 -20.44 -14.34
N GLY A 489 -13.53 -19.30 -14.86
CA GLY A 489 -14.05 -18.17 -14.10
C GLY A 489 -13.00 -17.13 -13.71
N PRO A 490 -13.43 -16.01 -13.11
CA PRO A 490 -12.52 -15.00 -12.59
C PRO A 490 -11.70 -15.57 -11.43
N GLY A 491 -10.38 -15.40 -11.47
CA GLY A 491 -9.48 -16.00 -10.49
C GLY A 491 -8.12 -15.34 -10.43
N CYS A 492 -7.25 -15.92 -9.60
CA CYS A 492 -5.85 -15.52 -9.50
C CYS A 492 -4.99 -16.70 -9.05
N VAL A 493 -3.92 -17.01 -9.78
CA VAL A 493 -2.87 -17.91 -9.25
C VAL A 493 -2.13 -17.13 -8.16
N VAL A 494 -1.96 -17.71 -6.98
CA VAL A 494 -1.39 -17.02 -5.80
C VAL A 494 -0.14 -17.69 -5.26
N ARG A 495 0.07 -18.98 -5.53
CA ARG A 495 1.32 -19.67 -5.24
C ARG A 495 1.54 -20.82 -6.23
N ILE A 496 2.79 -20.98 -6.65
CA ILE A 496 3.28 -22.20 -7.30
C ILE A 496 4.47 -22.69 -6.51
N TRP A 497 4.48 -23.96 -6.14
CA TRP A 497 5.67 -24.68 -5.70
C TRP A 497 6.02 -25.76 -6.73
N TRP A 498 7.31 -25.99 -6.91
CA TRP A 498 7.83 -26.96 -7.87
C TRP A 498 9.10 -27.64 -7.32
N GLY A 499 9.14 -28.97 -7.41
CA GLY A 499 10.30 -29.81 -7.12
C GLY A 499 10.74 -30.67 -8.33
N GLY A 500 12.00 -31.13 -8.32
CA GLY A 500 12.53 -32.00 -9.39
C GLY A 500 13.96 -32.46 -9.14
N LEU A 501 14.34 -33.60 -9.73
CA LEU A 501 15.70 -34.17 -9.61
C LEU A 501 16.76 -33.34 -10.34
N PHE A 502 16.33 -32.55 -11.33
CA PHE A 502 17.19 -31.68 -12.10
C PHE A 502 16.45 -30.37 -12.38
N PRO A 503 17.17 -29.25 -12.52
CA PRO A 503 16.55 -28.00 -12.90
C PRO A 503 15.88 -28.19 -14.26
N PRO A 504 14.63 -27.74 -14.44
CA PRO A 504 13.89 -27.88 -15.69
C PRO A 504 14.41 -26.89 -16.75
N LYS A 505 15.71 -26.92 -17.08
CA LYS A 505 16.39 -25.91 -17.91
C LYS A 505 15.87 -25.88 -19.35
N ASP A 506 15.51 -27.06 -19.88
CA ASP A 506 15.09 -27.20 -21.28
C ASP A 506 13.57 -27.14 -21.46
N GLY A 507 12.80 -27.09 -20.36
CA GLY A 507 11.35 -27.06 -20.43
C GLY A 507 10.75 -25.72 -20.01
N ARG A 508 9.61 -25.41 -20.61
CA ARG A 508 8.93 -24.13 -20.49
C ARG A 508 7.62 -24.29 -19.75
N ILE A 509 7.32 -23.31 -18.91
CA ILE A 509 6.00 -23.15 -18.32
C ILE A 509 5.27 -22.04 -19.09
N ARG A 510 3.99 -22.28 -19.40
CA ARG A 510 3.14 -21.33 -20.11
C ARG A 510 1.85 -21.06 -19.37
N PHE A 511 1.42 -19.80 -19.40
CA PHE A 511 0.15 -19.35 -18.82
C PHE A 511 -0.71 -18.77 -19.94
N TYR A 512 -1.78 -19.46 -20.29
CA TYR A 512 -2.81 -18.98 -21.21
C TYR A 512 -3.94 -18.40 -20.37
N LEU A 513 -4.27 -17.12 -20.59
CA LEU A 513 -5.25 -16.40 -19.79
C LEU A 513 -6.42 -15.97 -20.66
N ASP A 514 -7.63 -16.04 -20.11
CA ASP A 514 -8.89 -15.63 -20.74
C ASP A 514 -9.16 -16.25 -22.12
N ASP A 515 -8.94 -17.56 -22.24
CA ASP A 515 -9.15 -18.33 -23.47
C ASP A 515 -8.24 -17.89 -24.64
N ALA A 516 -7.17 -17.13 -24.36
CA ALA A 516 -6.19 -16.74 -25.38
C ALA A 516 -5.42 -17.96 -25.92
N ASP A 517 -5.23 -17.99 -27.24
CA ASP A 517 -4.43 -19.03 -27.91
C ASP A 517 -2.93 -18.85 -27.65
N GLU A 518 -2.46 -17.62 -27.48
CA GLU A 518 -1.07 -17.30 -27.16
C GLU A 518 -0.86 -17.15 -25.64
N PRO A 519 0.27 -17.62 -25.08
CA PRO A 519 0.52 -17.52 -23.65
C PRO A 519 0.84 -16.08 -23.23
N ALA A 520 0.20 -15.61 -22.16
CA ALA A 520 0.52 -14.33 -21.52
C ALA A 520 1.89 -14.35 -20.82
N ILE A 521 2.32 -15.54 -20.37
CA ILE A 521 3.65 -15.80 -19.83
C ILE A 521 4.18 -17.07 -20.48
N GLU A 522 5.36 -16.98 -21.08
CA GLU A 522 6.16 -18.13 -21.50
C GLU A 522 7.58 -17.95 -20.95
N ALA A 523 8.05 -18.89 -20.14
CA ALA A 523 9.34 -18.78 -19.47
C ALA A 523 10.02 -20.14 -19.32
N PRO A 524 11.37 -20.21 -19.28
CA PRO A 524 12.07 -21.34 -18.69
C PRO A 524 11.56 -21.52 -17.25
N ALA A 525 11.10 -22.73 -16.91
CA ALA A 525 10.43 -22.94 -15.62
C ALA A 525 11.36 -22.63 -14.44
N TYR A 526 12.63 -23.02 -14.53
CA TYR A 526 13.63 -22.74 -13.49
C TYR A 526 13.78 -21.23 -13.25
N ASP A 527 14.05 -20.45 -14.30
CA ASP A 527 14.30 -19.00 -14.19
C ASP A 527 13.08 -18.24 -13.66
N LEU A 528 11.86 -18.69 -13.99
CA LEU A 528 10.64 -18.10 -13.44
C LEU A 528 10.54 -18.30 -11.93
N LEU A 529 10.77 -19.51 -11.46
CA LEU A 529 10.48 -19.91 -10.09
C LEU A 529 11.59 -19.52 -9.09
N VAL A 530 12.84 -19.36 -9.55
CA VAL A 530 13.96 -18.92 -8.70
C VAL A 530 14.22 -17.41 -8.78
N GLY A 531 13.42 -16.68 -9.57
CA GLY A 531 13.43 -15.22 -9.59
C GLY A 531 14.42 -14.57 -10.55
N HIS A 532 14.76 -15.27 -11.64
CA HIS A 532 15.62 -14.75 -12.71
C HIS A 532 14.83 -14.28 -13.95
N PHE A 533 13.48 -14.28 -13.89
CA PHE A 533 12.62 -13.93 -15.03
C PHE A 533 11.65 -12.76 -14.77
N LEU A 534 10.64 -12.90 -13.89
CA LEU A 534 9.60 -11.87 -13.68
C LEU A 534 9.83 -10.98 -12.44
N VAL A 535 10.16 -11.58 -11.30
CA VAL A 535 10.27 -10.92 -9.99
C VAL A 535 11.41 -11.55 -9.19
N GLY A 536 11.89 -10.87 -8.15
CA GLY A 536 12.98 -11.36 -7.31
C GLY A 536 12.50 -11.98 -5.99
N ARG A 537 13.46 -12.23 -5.10
CA ARG A 537 13.19 -12.67 -3.72
C ARG A 537 12.47 -11.54 -2.95
N PRO A 538 11.41 -11.85 -2.17
CA PRO A 538 10.91 -13.18 -1.83
C PRO A 538 9.70 -13.64 -2.65
N LEU A 539 9.30 -12.91 -3.71
CA LEU A 539 8.16 -13.31 -4.53
C LEU A 539 8.49 -14.49 -5.45
N ALA A 540 9.76 -14.70 -5.78
CA ALA A 540 10.28 -15.94 -6.31
C ALA A 540 11.49 -16.36 -5.45
N ILE A 541 11.49 -17.61 -4.96
CA ILE A 541 12.45 -18.06 -3.94
C ILE A 541 12.69 -19.56 -4.02
N GLU A 542 13.96 -19.96 -3.98
CA GLU A 542 14.40 -21.34 -3.80
C GLU A 542 14.74 -21.57 -2.32
N ASN A 543 14.10 -22.56 -1.69
CA ASN A 543 14.30 -22.92 -0.29
C ASN A 543 15.02 -24.25 -0.16
N GLY A 544 16.04 -24.28 0.72
CA GLY A 544 16.91 -25.44 0.88
C GLY A 544 17.78 -25.67 -0.36
N HIS A 545 18.25 -26.91 -0.53
CA HIS A 545 18.94 -27.35 -1.73
C HIS A 545 18.64 -28.83 -1.98
N GLY A 546 18.67 -29.26 -3.24
CA GLY A 546 18.60 -30.67 -3.57
C GLY A 546 19.94 -31.40 -3.39
N PRO A 547 19.99 -32.71 -3.67
CA PRO A 547 21.26 -33.41 -3.89
C PRO A 547 22.09 -32.71 -4.99
N PRO A 548 23.41 -32.99 -5.11
CA PRO A 548 24.27 -32.33 -6.10
C PRO A 548 23.66 -32.34 -7.51
N GLY A 549 23.34 -31.14 -8.01
CA GLY A 549 22.72 -30.95 -9.33
C GLY A 549 21.20 -30.78 -9.34
N ALA A 550 20.50 -31.00 -8.23
CA ALA A 550 19.06 -30.81 -8.09
C ALA A 550 18.74 -29.46 -7.40
N PRO A 551 17.67 -28.76 -7.82
CA PRO A 551 17.20 -27.56 -7.11
C PRO A 551 16.60 -27.92 -5.74
N GLY A 552 16.56 -26.95 -4.84
CA GLY A 552 15.67 -26.95 -3.68
C GLY A 552 14.20 -26.76 -4.08
N GLY A 553 13.34 -26.49 -3.10
CA GLY A 553 11.93 -26.20 -3.36
C GLY A 553 11.77 -24.81 -3.94
N MET A 554 11.30 -24.72 -5.19
CA MET A 554 11.16 -23.45 -5.89
C MET A 554 9.74 -22.92 -5.74
N ASN A 555 9.58 -21.69 -5.26
CA ASN A 555 8.28 -21.09 -4.97
C ASN A 555 8.11 -19.77 -5.73
N LEU A 556 6.95 -19.59 -6.35
CA LEU A 556 6.49 -18.33 -6.94
C LEU A 556 5.22 -17.87 -6.23
N HIS A 557 5.29 -16.71 -5.59
CA HIS A 557 4.20 -16.02 -4.91
C HIS A 557 3.67 -14.80 -5.68
N LEU A 558 4.16 -14.53 -6.89
CA LEU A 558 3.63 -13.47 -7.75
C LEU A 558 2.15 -13.76 -8.09
N PRO A 559 1.19 -12.89 -7.71
CA PRO A 559 -0.19 -13.08 -8.12
C PRO A 559 -0.38 -12.89 -9.63
N ILE A 560 -1.05 -13.85 -10.27
CA ILE A 560 -1.38 -13.82 -11.70
C ILE A 560 -2.91 -13.82 -11.85
N PRO A 561 -3.57 -12.64 -11.85
CA PRO A 561 -5.02 -12.53 -12.00
C PRO A 561 -5.51 -12.81 -13.42
N TYR A 562 -6.72 -13.34 -13.56
CA TYR A 562 -7.40 -13.62 -14.83
C TYR A 562 -8.92 -13.44 -14.71
N ALA A 563 -9.56 -12.94 -15.77
CA ALA A 563 -10.96 -12.56 -15.75
C ALA A 563 -11.92 -13.71 -16.06
N ARG A 564 -11.48 -14.67 -16.88
CA ARG A 564 -12.35 -15.70 -17.45
C ARG A 564 -11.79 -17.11 -17.31
N HIS A 565 -10.49 -17.28 -17.48
CA HIS A 565 -9.88 -18.60 -17.57
C HIS A 565 -8.37 -18.55 -17.35
N CYS A 566 -7.80 -19.60 -16.78
CA CYS A 566 -6.37 -19.80 -16.67
C CYS A 566 -6.02 -21.25 -16.99
N LYS A 567 -5.15 -21.45 -17.98
CA LYS A 567 -4.50 -22.73 -18.24
C LYS A 567 -3.00 -22.58 -18.07
N ILE A 568 -2.41 -23.46 -17.25
CA ILE A 568 -0.96 -23.54 -17.06
C ILE A 568 -0.48 -24.85 -17.66
N THR A 569 0.52 -24.79 -18.53
CA THR A 569 1.09 -25.96 -19.18
C THR A 569 2.60 -26.06 -18.97
N TRP A 570 3.08 -27.30 -18.96
CA TRP A 570 4.48 -27.67 -19.03
C TRP A 570 4.79 -28.19 -20.44
N ASP A 571 5.74 -27.54 -21.12
CA ASP A 571 6.30 -27.99 -22.38
C ASP A 571 7.71 -28.50 -22.14
N GLY A 572 7.80 -29.81 -22.03
CA GLY A 572 9.04 -30.53 -21.79
C GLY A 572 8.79 -32.03 -21.63
N PRO A 573 9.85 -32.80 -21.37
CA PRO A 573 9.72 -34.22 -21.09
C PRO A 573 8.80 -34.49 -19.89
N ASN A 574 8.05 -35.59 -19.96
CA ASN A 574 7.23 -36.10 -18.87
C ASN A 574 7.68 -37.53 -18.56
N PHE A 575 8.03 -37.79 -17.29
CA PHE A 575 8.34 -39.13 -16.80
C PHE A 575 7.34 -40.21 -17.23
N ARG A 576 6.04 -39.92 -17.26
CA ARG A 576 5.00 -40.88 -17.68
C ARG A 576 5.13 -41.30 -19.15
N ALA A 577 5.80 -40.50 -19.98
CA ALA A 577 6.11 -40.81 -21.37
C ALA A 577 7.54 -41.35 -21.56
N THR A 578 8.51 -40.87 -20.78
CA THR A 578 9.94 -41.16 -21.00
C THR A 578 10.51 -42.24 -20.09
N HIS A 579 9.90 -42.47 -18.93
CA HIS A 579 10.40 -43.31 -17.84
C HIS A 579 11.82 -42.96 -17.36
N ARG A 580 12.31 -41.74 -17.62
CA ARG A 580 13.61 -41.25 -17.14
C ARG A 580 13.41 -40.47 -15.85
N GLY A 581 14.14 -40.82 -14.79
CA GLY A 581 14.05 -40.14 -13.49
C GLY A 581 14.25 -38.62 -13.58
N GLU A 582 15.10 -38.16 -14.49
CA GLU A 582 15.33 -36.73 -14.73
C GLU A 582 14.11 -35.94 -15.21
N ASP A 583 13.04 -36.62 -15.63
CA ASP A 583 11.77 -36.06 -16.10
C ASP A 583 10.65 -36.11 -15.04
N GLN A 584 10.98 -36.50 -13.80
CA GLN A 584 10.06 -36.42 -12.65
C GLN A 584 9.85 -34.96 -12.23
N ARG A 585 8.58 -34.56 -12.08
CA ARG A 585 8.18 -33.19 -11.73
C ARG A 585 7.14 -33.26 -10.62
N TRP A 586 7.42 -32.60 -9.50
CA TRP A 586 6.44 -32.37 -8.44
C TRP A 586 5.96 -30.93 -8.52
N TYR A 587 4.67 -30.71 -8.37
CA TYR A 587 4.14 -29.35 -8.37
C TYR A 587 2.90 -29.21 -7.50
N ASN A 588 2.75 -28.01 -6.93
CA ASN A 588 1.58 -27.55 -6.19
C ASN A 588 1.23 -26.14 -6.68
N ILE A 589 0.04 -25.96 -7.25
CA ILE A 589 -0.47 -24.69 -7.77
C ILE A 589 -1.71 -24.32 -6.96
N GLU A 590 -1.63 -23.20 -6.25
CA GLU A 590 -2.70 -22.65 -5.42
C GLU A 590 -3.26 -21.40 -6.09
N TYR A 591 -4.58 -21.34 -6.20
CA TYR A 591 -5.31 -20.29 -6.90
C TYR A 591 -6.66 -19.98 -6.27
N ARG A 592 -6.99 -18.68 -6.28
CA ARG A 592 -8.30 -18.16 -5.90
C ARG A 592 -9.29 -18.31 -7.04
N THR A 593 -10.49 -18.74 -6.71
CA THR A 593 -11.68 -18.65 -7.59
C THR A 593 -12.67 -17.67 -6.98
N TYR A 594 -12.97 -16.58 -7.71
CA TYR A 594 -13.93 -15.57 -7.29
C TYR A 594 -15.35 -15.93 -7.76
N GLU A 595 -16.36 -15.34 -7.10
CA GLU A 595 -17.75 -15.46 -7.55
C GLU A 595 -17.92 -14.97 -8.99
N ALA A 596 -18.81 -15.63 -9.74
CA ALA A 596 -19.12 -15.27 -11.11
C ALA A 596 -19.51 -13.79 -11.24
N GLY A 597 -18.94 -13.10 -12.24
CA GLY A 597 -19.16 -11.67 -12.46
C GLY A 597 -18.38 -10.76 -11.51
N THR A 598 -17.46 -11.28 -10.69
CA THR A 598 -16.42 -10.48 -10.05
C THR A 598 -15.52 -9.89 -11.12
N ALA A 599 -15.31 -8.57 -11.07
CA ALA A 599 -14.44 -7.90 -12.03
C ALA A 599 -12.98 -8.17 -11.65
N VAL A 600 -12.25 -8.86 -12.53
CA VAL A 600 -10.82 -9.10 -12.41
C VAL A 600 -10.17 -8.57 -13.70
N LYS A 601 -9.08 -7.82 -13.55
CA LYS A 601 -8.24 -7.42 -14.67
C LYS A 601 -7.15 -8.47 -14.86
N THR A 602 -7.12 -9.03 -16.07
CA THR A 602 -6.17 -10.08 -16.43
C THR A 602 -4.75 -9.55 -16.48
N PHE A 603 -3.84 -10.37 -15.95
CA PHE A 603 -2.41 -10.12 -15.90
C PHE A 603 -1.83 -9.81 -17.29
N THR A 604 -0.93 -8.83 -17.35
CA THR A 604 -0.10 -8.57 -18.52
C THR A 604 1.33 -8.23 -18.10
N LEU A 605 2.31 -8.54 -18.96
CA LEU A 605 3.70 -8.13 -18.73
C LEU A 605 3.87 -6.61 -18.70
N GLU A 606 3.04 -5.86 -19.44
CA GLU A 606 3.03 -4.40 -19.39
C GLU A 606 2.61 -3.89 -18.01
N GLU A 607 1.54 -4.45 -17.43
CA GLU A 607 1.10 -4.10 -16.09
C GLU A 607 2.14 -4.46 -15.02
N LEU A 608 2.78 -5.62 -15.14
CA LEU A 608 3.89 -5.99 -14.25
C LEU A 608 5.04 -4.99 -14.32
N ARG A 609 5.45 -4.58 -15.53
CA ARG A 609 6.49 -3.55 -15.73
C ARG A 609 6.07 -2.21 -15.13
N ALA A 610 4.81 -1.81 -15.31
CA ALA A 610 4.25 -0.60 -14.70
C ALA A 610 4.18 -0.69 -13.17
N ALA A 611 4.00 -1.90 -12.61
CA ALA A 611 3.92 -2.17 -11.19
C ALA A 611 5.30 -2.39 -10.52
N ARG A 612 6.42 -2.23 -11.24
CA ARG A 612 7.77 -2.52 -10.74
C ARG A 612 8.08 -1.92 -9.37
N THR A 613 7.77 -0.65 -9.15
CA THR A 613 8.01 0.02 -7.86
C THR A 613 7.13 -0.52 -6.73
N THR A 614 5.94 -1.03 -7.06
CA THR A 614 5.05 -1.71 -6.12
C THR A 614 5.61 -3.08 -5.76
N VAL A 615 6.10 -3.84 -6.74
CA VAL A 615 6.78 -5.12 -6.54
C VAL A 615 8.00 -4.95 -5.62
N GLU A 616 8.92 -4.04 -5.95
CA GLU A 616 10.13 -3.78 -5.15
C GLU A 616 9.79 -3.37 -3.70
N ARG A 617 8.71 -2.59 -3.51
CA ARG A 617 8.21 -2.24 -2.17
C ARG A 617 7.68 -3.46 -1.43
N VAL A 618 6.88 -4.30 -2.09
CA VAL A 618 6.33 -5.52 -1.49
C VAL A 618 7.45 -6.47 -1.09
N GLU A 619 8.42 -6.70 -1.98
CA GLU A 619 9.57 -7.57 -1.71
C GLU A 619 10.35 -7.11 -0.47
N ARG A 620 10.70 -5.82 -0.39
CA ARG A 620 11.37 -5.25 0.79
C ARG A 620 10.52 -5.38 2.06
N THR A 621 9.22 -5.10 1.97
CA THR A 621 8.32 -5.12 3.14
C THR A 621 8.13 -6.54 3.66
N LEU A 622 8.09 -7.54 2.78
CA LEU A 622 8.01 -8.94 3.18
C LEU A 622 9.30 -9.45 3.85
N LEU A 623 10.47 -8.97 3.41
CA LEU A 623 11.76 -9.33 4.01
C LEU A 623 12.02 -8.59 5.33
N ASP A 624 11.46 -7.39 5.50
CA ASP A 624 11.57 -6.58 6.70
C ASP A 624 10.16 -6.11 7.16
N PRO A 625 9.36 -7.01 7.76
CA PRO A 625 7.99 -6.69 8.17
C PRO A 625 7.99 -5.60 9.24
N PRO A 626 7.26 -4.49 9.03
CA PRO A 626 7.20 -3.42 10.01
C PRO A 626 6.45 -3.90 11.26
N ASP A 627 6.92 -3.47 12.43
CA ASP A 627 6.12 -3.59 13.64
C ASP A 627 4.92 -2.64 13.57
N LEU A 628 3.73 -3.13 13.92
CA LEU A 628 2.50 -2.33 13.92
C LEU A 628 2.35 -1.66 15.29
N VAL A 629 2.88 -0.44 15.43
CA VAL A 629 3.21 0.16 16.73
C VAL A 629 2.27 1.26 17.25
N ASP A 630 1.22 1.62 16.53
CA ASP A 630 0.31 2.70 16.95
C ASP A 630 -0.74 2.21 17.97
N GLY A 631 -0.74 2.76 19.19
CA GLY A 631 -1.87 2.71 20.14
C GLY A 631 -1.52 2.29 21.58
N PHE A 632 -2.47 1.67 22.30
CA PHE A 632 -2.29 1.35 23.73
C PHE A 632 -1.27 0.23 23.90
N THR A 633 -0.30 0.45 24.80
CA THR A 633 0.75 -0.51 25.13
C THR A 633 0.49 -1.12 26.50
N LEU A 634 0.43 -2.45 26.54
CA LEU A 634 0.39 -3.26 27.75
C LEU A 634 1.76 -3.86 28.00
N LYS A 635 2.24 -3.78 29.25
CA LYS A 635 3.45 -4.49 29.69
C LYS A 635 3.10 -5.38 30.87
N ALA A 636 3.47 -6.64 30.79
CA ALA A 636 3.30 -7.60 31.87
C ALA A 636 4.63 -8.32 32.11
N SER A 637 5.16 -8.25 33.32
CA SER A 637 6.37 -8.96 33.71
C SER A 637 6.14 -9.71 35.01
N GLY A 638 6.70 -10.90 35.16
CA GLY A 638 6.53 -11.68 36.39
C GLY A 638 7.52 -12.82 36.54
N TYR A 639 7.83 -13.14 37.80
CA TYR A 639 8.49 -14.38 38.18
C TYR A 639 7.42 -15.42 38.53
N LEU A 640 7.27 -16.43 37.68
CA LEU A 640 6.22 -17.44 37.78
C LEU A 640 6.80 -18.75 38.28
N GLY A 641 6.46 -19.12 39.51
CA GLY A 641 6.70 -20.47 40.02
C GLY A 641 5.87 -21.54 39.28
N PRO A 642 6.06 -22.83 39.59
CA PRO A 642 5.25 -23.90 39.01
C PRO A 642 3.76 -23.67 39.20
N SER A 643 2.97 -23.82 38.12
CA SER A 643 1.52 -23.54 38.05
C SER A 643 1.11 -22.08 38.30
N ALA A 644 2.05 -21.15 38.47
CA ALA A 644 1.74 -19.74 38.59
C ALA A 644 1.35 -19.12 37.23
N THR A 645 0.60 -18.03 37.30
CA THR A 645 0.03 -17.34 36.12
C THR A 645 0.16 -15.83 36.28
N THR A 646 0.35 -15.12 35.18
CA THR A 646 0.16 -13.67 35.10
C THR A 646 -0.88 -13.34 34.03
N THR A 647 -1.68 -12.31 34.28
CA THR A 647 -2.80 -11.91 33.43
C THR A 647 -2.83 -10.40 33.29
N ALA A 648 -3.21 -9.93 32.11
CA ALA A 648 -3.41 -8.53 31.83
C ALA A 648 -4.60 -8.33 30.89
N ASP A 649 -5.50 -7.42 31.25
CA ASP A 649 -6.66 -7.04 30.44
C ASP A 649 -6.30 -5.87 29.52
N PHE A 650 -6.78 -5.94 28.28
CA PHE A 650 -6.67 -4.85 27.32
C PHE A 650 -7.81 -3.83 27.50
N PRO A 651 -7.71 -2.63 26.92
CA PRO A 651 -8.77 -1.63 27.00
C PRO A 651 -10.10 -2.18 26.47
N PRO A 652 -11.23 -1.84 27.12
CA PRO A 652 -12.55 -2.26 26.66
C PRO A 652 -12.95 -1.56 25.36
N GLY A 653 -13.88 -2.17 24.63
CA GLY A 653 -14.38 -1.70 23.34
C GLY A 653 -13.62 -2.29 22.15
N PRO A 654 -13.98 -1.89 20.91
CA PRO A 654 -13.42 -2.49 19.72
C PRO A 654 -11.99 -2.01 19.46
N ALA A 655 -11.06 -2.96 19.34
CA ALA A 655 -9.67 -2.71 18.97
C ALA A 655 -9.05 -3.99 18.39
N ALA A 656 -7.79 -3.95 18.01
CA ALA A 656 -7.03 -5.12 17.61
C ALA A 656 -5.66 -5.14 18.29
N LEU A 657 -5.26 -6.29 18.83
CA LEU A 657 -3.86 -6.55 19.17
C LEU A 657 -3.07 -6.64 17.86
N ARG A 658 -2.03 -5.82 17.71
CA ARG A 658 -1.28 -5.69 16.46
C ARG A 658 0.20 -6.06 16.60
N HIS A 659 0.68 -6.09 17.84
CA HIS A 659 2.04 -6.49 18.17
C HIS A 659 2.05 -7.21 19.51
N LEU A 660 2.72 -8.35 19.59
CA LEU A 660 2.96 -9.08 20.84
C LEU A 660 4.43 -9.51 20.87
N GLU A 661 5.16 -9.04 21.87
CA GLU A 661 6.49 -9.51 22.22
C GLU A 661 6.44 -10.32 23.52
N LEU A 662 7.23 -11.39 23.57
CA LEU A 662 7.39 -12.21 24.75
C LEU A 662 8.86 -12.61 24.90
N HIS A 663 9.35 -12.58 26.12
CA HIS A 663 10.66 -13.09 26.51
C HIS A 663 10.49 -14.00 27.74
N VAL A 664 11.05 -15.20 27.67
CA VAL A 664 11.02 -16.19 28.74
C VAL A 664 12.45 -16.53 29.13
N ALA A 665 12.78 -16.41 30.41
CA ALA A 665 14.06 -16.81 30.98
C ALA A 665 13.87 -17.92 32.00
N ALA A 666 14.70 -18.96 31.94
CA ALA A 666 14.72 -20.10 32.83
C ALA A 666 16.05 -20.85 32.71
N ASP A 667 16.35 -21.76 33.65
CA ASP A 667 17.57 -22.57 33.63
C ASP A 667 17.57 -23.57 32.46
N ASP A 668 16.45 -24.28 32.24
CA ASP A 668 16.23 -25.13 31.07
C ASP A 668 15.24 -24.45 30.12
N LEU A 669 15.77 -23.61 29.21
CA LEU A 669 14.96 -22.80 28.30
C LEU A 669 14.08 -23.63 27.33
N PRO A 670 14.57 -24.71 26.67
CA PRO A 670 13.71 -25.55 25.83
C PRO A 670 12.51 -26.12 26.59
N ARG A 671 12.73 -26.60 27.82
CA ARG A 671 11.64 -27.07 28.69
C ARG A 671 10.70 -25.94 29.09
N ALA A 672 11.24 -24.76 29.40
CA ALA A 672 10.43 -23.59 29.77
C ALA A 672 9.55 -23.10 28.62
N LEU A 673 10.07 -23.01 27.39
CA LEU A 673 9.30 -22.57 26.22
C LEU A 673 8.18 -23.55 25.84
N ARG A 674 8.38 -24.86 26.07
CA ARG A 674 7.35 -25.89 25.84
C ARG A 674 6.29 -25.96 26.95
N SER A 675 6.62 -25.54 28.17
CA SER A 675 5.70 -25.64 29.33
C SER A 675 5.17 -24.31 29.84
N THR A 676 5.65 -23.19 29.31
CA THR A 676 5.00 -21.88 29.46
C THR A 676 3.99 -21.73 28.33
N VAL A 677 2.74 -21.45 28.68
CA VAL A 677 1.62 -21.39 27.74
C VAL A 677 1.11 -19.96 27.63
N LEU A 678 0.92 -19.51 26.38
CA LEU A 678 0.22 -18.28 26.04
C LEU A 678 -1.27 -18.59 25.88
N GLN A 679 -2.10 -17.78 26.54
CA GLN A 679 -3.55 -17.78 26.41
C GLN A 679 -4.03 -16.39 26.03
N LEU A 680 -4.88 -16.31 25.00
CA LEU A 680 -5.60 -15.08 24.66
C LEU A 680 -7.11 -15.36 24.70
N THR A 681 -7.85 -14.45 25.31
CA THR A 681 -9.30 -14.46 25.36
C THR A 681 -9.83 -13.21 24.68
N PHE A 682 -10.68 -13.37 23.68
CA PHE A 682 -11.38 -12.27 23.00
C PHE A 682 -12.87 -12.40 23.23
N ASP A 683 -13.51 -11.32 23.68
CA ASP A 683 -14.96 -11.23 23.91
C ASP A 683 -15.57 -12.35 24.78
N GLY A 684 -14.76 -12.86 25.72
CA GLY A 684 -15.15 -13.93 26.64
C GLY A 684 -14.81 -15.35 26.15
N GLU A 685 -14.32 -15.50 24.93
CA GLU A 685 -13.93 -16.79 24.34
C GLU A 685 -12.40 -16.95 24.34
N GLN A 686 -11.89 -18.06 24.88
CA GLN A 686 -10.46 -18.38 24.78
C GLN A 686 -10.16 -18.88 23.36
N THR A 687 -9.53 -18.04 22.54
CA THR A 687 -9.24 -18.36 21.14
C THR A 687 -7.81 -18.85 20.92
N VAL A 688 -6.89 -18.51 21.84
CA VAL A 688 -5.50 -18.97 21.80
C VAL A 688 -5.19 -19.78 23.05
N TRP A 689 -4.65 -20.98 22.84
CA TRP A 689 -3.96 -21.78 23.85
C TRP A 689 -2.80 -22.51 23.17
N CYS A 690 -1.57 -22.12 23.49
CA CYS A 690 -0.39 -22.70 22.84
C CYS A 690 0.87 -22.52 23.70
N PRO A 691 1.76 -23.53 23.78
CA PRO A 691 3.10 -23.32 24.31
C PRO A 691 3.83 -22.16 23.61
N VAL A 692 4.60 -21.40 24.37
CA VAL A 692 5.25 -20.18 23.88
C VAL A 692 6.19 -20.49 22.71
N GLY A 693 7.06 -21.49 22.81
CA GLY A 693 7.98 -21.84 21.72
C GLY A 693 7.24 -22.20 20.43
N ASP A 694 6.17 -22.98 20.55
CA ASP A 694 5.37 -23.46 19.43
C ASP A 694 4.54 -22.33 18.77
N PHE A 695 3.91 -21.43 19.54
CA PHE A 695 3.11 -20.29 19.03
C PHE A 695 3.92 -19.35 18.15
N PHE A 696 5.15 -19.05 18.55
CA PHE A 696 6.02 -18.14 17.81
C PHE A 696 6.71 -18.83 16.64
N GLY A 697 6.50 -20.14 16.42
CA GLY A 697 7.08 -20.91 15.33
C GLY A 697 8.49 -21.43 15.59
N SER A 698 9.01 -21.25 16.80
CA SER A 698 10.30 -21.77 17.23
C SER A 698 10.27 -23.29 17.46
N GLY A 699 9.11 -23.85 17.80
CA GLY A 699 8.99 -25.26 18.18
C GLY A 699 9.69 -25.56 19.50
N VAL A 700 10.42 -26.67 19.59
CA VAL A 700 11.21 -27.02 20.78
C VAL A 700 12.45 -26.13 20.83
N GLY A 701 12.64 -25.39 21.93
CA GLY A 701 13.82 -24.52 22.11
C GLY A 701 13.68 -23.15 21.44
N LEU A 702 14.76 -22.38 21.49
CA LEU A 702 14.85 -21.04 20.90
C LEU A 702 15.59 -21.15 19.56
N ASN A 703 14.84 -21.10 18.46
CA ASN A 703 15.35 -21.27 17.11
C ASN A 703 15.04 -19.99 16.31
N PRO A 704 16.06 -19.16 16.03
CA PRO A 704 15.86 -17.88 15.37
C PRO A 704 15.21 -18.00 13.99
N MET A 705 14.32 -17.06 13.68
CA MET A 705 13.74 -16.91 12.34
C MET A 705 13.09 -15.56 12.15
N GLN A 706 12.92 -15.15 10.89
CA GLN A 706 12.14 -13.99 10.47
C GLN A 706 11.10 -14.40 9.41
N THR A 707 9.82 -14.26 9.74
CA THR A 707 8.68 -14.46 8.82
C THR A 707 7.78 -13.22 8.83
N TRP A 708 6.81 -13.15 7.92
CA TRP A 708 5.89 -11.99 7.82
C TRP A 708 5.15 -11.70 9.13
N TYR A 709 4.61 -12.73 9.80
CA TYR A 709 3.82 -12.55 11.02
C TYR A 709 4.61 -12.78 12.31
N ARG A 710 5.78 -13.41 12.28
CA ARG A 710 6.50 -13.82 13.50
C ARG A 710 8.01 -13.70 13.34
N SER A 711 8.69 -13.36 14.41
CA SER A 711 10.16 -13.41 14.47
C SER A 711 10.63 -13.96 15.81
N VAL A 712 11.75 -14.67 15.78
CA VAL A 712 12.45 -15.19 16.96
C VAL A 712 13.88 -14.67 16.87
N ASP A 713 14.25 -13.79 17.79
CA ASP A 713 15.59 -13.21 17.83
C ASP A 713 16.56 -14.12 18.58
N LYS A 714 17.84 -14.05 18.21
CA LYS A 714 18.93 -14.73 18.93
C LYS A 714 19.04 -14.33 20.41
N ASN A 715 18.53 -13.17 20.78
CA ASN A 715 18.52 -12.68 22.16
C ASN A 715 17.36 -13.23 23.01
N GLY A 716 16.47 -14.06 22.44
CA GLY A 716 15.31 -14.62 23.14
C GLY A 716 14.00 -13.84 22.97
N THR A 717 13.99 -12.74 22.19
CA THR A 717 12.76 -11.98 21.92
C THR A 717 11.90 -12.72 20.89
N LEU A 718 10.68 -13.05 21.28
CA LEU A 718 9.67 -13.69 20.44
C LEU A 718 8.64 -12.63 20.04
N ARG A 719 8.44 -12.36 18.74
CA ARG A 719 7.49 -11.34 18.26
C ARG A 719 6.41 -11.93 17.36
N CYS A 720 5.21 -11.40 17.49
CA CYS A 720 4.02 -11.75 16.74
C CYS A 720 3.32 -10.48 16.23
N ARG A 721 3.00 -10.47 14.93
CA ARG A 721 2.40 -9.37 14.15
C ARG A 721 1.04 -9.75 13.56
N TRP A 722 0.47 -10.88 14.00
CA TRP A 722 -0.91 -11.21 13.70
C TRP A 722 -1.82 -10.12 14.25
N VAL A 723 -2.74 -9.61 13.42
CA VAL A 723 -3.75 -8.64 13.84
C VAL A 723 -4.89 -9.41 14.49
N MET A 724 -5.15 -9.21 15.78
CA MET A 724 -6.15 -9.98 16.53
C MET A 724 -7.29 -9.06 17.01
N PRO A 725 -8.36 -8.87 16.22
CA PRO A 725 -9.47 -8.00 16.57
C PRO A 725 -10.34 -8.54 17.70
N TYR A 726 -10.92 -7.63 18.46
CA TYR A 726 -11.97 -7.89 19.45
C TYR A 726 -13.00 -6.77 19.45
N ALA A 727 -14.24 -7.06 19.83
CA ALA A 727 -15.35 -6.10 19.81
C ALA A 727 -15.56 -5.41 21.17
N LYS A 728 -15.32 -6.13 22.28
CA LYS A 728 -15.70 -5.73 23.64
C LYS A 728 -14.54 -5.80 24.62
N SER A 729 -13.78 -6.90 24.61
CA SER A 729 -12.73 -7.14 25.59
C SER A 729 -11.67 -8.10 25.06
N ALA A 730 -10.42 -7.90 25.49
CA ALA A 730 -9.36 -8.87 25.29
C ALA A 730 -8.58 -9.07 26.59
N ARG A 731 -8.02 -10.27 26.76
CA ARG A 731 -7.15 -10.63 27.88
C ARG A 731 -5.97 -11.46 27.39
N LEU A 732 -4.78 -11.12 27.90
CA LEU A 732 -3.57 -11.92 27.77
C LEU A 732 -3.27 -12.62 29.09
N THR A 733 -2.98 -13.91 29.02
CA THR A 733 -2.58 -14.72 30.17
C THR A 733 -1.37 -15.57 29.80
N VAL A 734 -0.38 -15.62 30.69
CA VAL A 734 0.79 -16.50 30.57
C VAL A 734 0.84 -17.43 31.78
N VAL A 735 0.86 -18.73 31.52
CA VAL A 735 0.81 -19.79 32.55
C VAL A 735 2.11 -20.58 32.53
N ASN A 736 2.77 -20.75 33.66
CA ASN A 736 3.89 -21.69 33.80
C ASN A 736 3.35 -23.06 34.22
N LEU A 737 3.23 -24.01 33.30
CA LEU A 737 2.87 -25.40 33.61
C LEU A 737 4.08 -26.27 33.99
N GLY A 738 5.30 -25.73 33.85
CA GLY A 738 6.55 -26.42 34.13
C GLY A 738 6.83 -26.62 35.62
N ARG A 739 7.88 -27.40 35.91
CA ARG A 739 8.36 -27.66 37.28
C ARG A 739 9.42 -26.67 37.76
N GLN A 740 10.04 -25.94 36.84
CA GLN A 740 11.00 -24.88 37.15
C GLN A 740 10.28 -23.52 37.16
N PRO A 741 10.74 -22.55 37.95
CA PRO A 741 10.28 -21.17 37.83
C PRO A 741 10.73 -20.56 36.49
N VAL A 742 9.96 -19.60 35.98
CA VAL A 742 10.28 -18.84 34.77
C VAL A 742 10.13 -17.34 35.02
N THR A 743 10.96 -16.53 34.40
CA THR A 743 10.74 -15.08 34.31
C THR A 743 10.14 -14.76 32.96
N VAL A 744 8.99 -14.09 32.95
CA VAL A 744 8.28 -13.68 31.74
C VAL A 744 8.29 -12.17 31.64
N GLN A 745 8.55 -11.66 30.43
CA GLN A 745 8.30 -10.28 30.04
C GLN A 745 7.47 -10.29 28.77
N ALA A 746 6.30 -9.65 28.81
CA ALA A 746 5.39 -9.51 27.69
C ALA A 746 5.15 -8.03 27.42
N GLU A 747 5.17 -7.65 26.16
CA GLU A 747 4.72 -6.35 25.69
C GLU A 747 3.71 -6.56 24.57
N ALA A 748 2.52 -5.96 24.68
CA ALA A 748 1.46 -6.10 23.69
C ALA A 748 0.95 -4.71 23.31
N ARG A 749 0.78 -4.44 22.01
CA ARG A 749 0.30 -3.15 21.51
C ARG A 749 -0.98 -3.33 20.72
N THR A 750 -1.99 -2.54 21.06
CA THR A 750 -3.28 -2.52 20.37
C THR A 750 -3.41 -1.27 19.52
N GLY A 751 -4.10 -1.37 18.40
CA GLY A 751 -4.50 -0.22 17.58
C GLY A 751 -6.00 -0.23 17.29
N GLY A 752 -6.50 0.85 16.70
CA GLY A 752 -7.92 0.99 16.38
C GLY A 752 -8.42 -0.12 15.46
N TRP A 753 -9.65 -0.57 15.73
CA TRP A 753 -10.40 -1.49 14.88
C TRP A 753 -11.87 -1.11 14.85
N THR A 754 -12.47 -1.03 13.67
CA THR A 754 -13.93 -0.95 13.55
C THR A 754 -14.47 -2.36 13.39
N TRP A 755 -15.15 -2.85 14.42
CA TRP A 755 -15.83 -4.13 14.37
C TRP A 755 -17.06 -4.03 13.46
N ASP A 756 -17.14 -4.91 12.47
CA ASP A 756 -18.20 -4.96 11.47
C ASP A 756 -18.58 -6.40 11.12
N ASP A 757 -19.50 -6.53 10.16
CA ASP A 757 -19.97 -7.79 9.64
C ASP A 757 -18.91 -8.56 8.85
N ARG A 758 -17.64 -8.13 8.79
CA ARG A 758 -16.49 -8.88 8.22
C ARG A 758 -15.42 -9.21 9.26
N SER A 759 -15.54 -8.67 10.47
CA SER A 759 -14.56 -8.88 11.53
C SER A 759 -14.60 -10.34 12.05
N MET A 760 -13.42 -10.84 12.42
CA MET A 760 -13.18 -12.20 12.92
C MET A 760 -12.20 -12.15 14.09
N HIS A 761 -12.23 -13.13 14.97
CA HIS A 761 -11.22 -13.33 16.00
C HIS A 761 -10.07 -14.18 15.47
N PHE A 762 -8.87 -13.92 15.96
CA PHE A 762 -7.70 -14.76 15.73
C PHE A 762 -7.72 -15.95 16.71
N HIS A 763 -7.38 -17.12 16.20
CA HIS A 763 -7.27 -18.36 16.95
C HIS A 763 -5.90 -19.02 16.72
N ALA A 764 -5.39 -19.67 17.76
CA ALA A 764 -4.25 -20.56 17.65
C ALA A 764 -4.37 -21.73 18.61
N ASN A 765 -4.19 -22.94 18.08
CA ASN A 765 -4.36 -24.19 18.81
C ASN A 765 -3.14 -25.07 18.65
N TRP A 766 -2.79 -25.79 19.72
CA TRP A 766 -1.68 -26.73 19.75
C TRP A 766 -2.19 -28.16 19.94
N ARG A 767 -1.60 -29.11 19.21
CA ARG A 767 -1.80 -30.55 19.36
C ARG A 767 -0.44 -31.21 19.51
N TYR A 768 -0.27 -32.10 20.48
CA TYR A 768 0.92 -32.93 20.59
C TYR A 768 0.59 -34.40 20.75
N GLN A 769 1.42 -35.25 20.13
CA GLN A 769 1.33 -36.68 20.34
C GLN A 769 2.71 -37.35 20.25
N TYR A 770 2.99 -38.20 21.25
CA TYR A 770 4.12 -39.14 21.26
C TYR A 770 3.76 -40.35 22.12
N PRO A 771 4.05 -41.59 21.67
CA PRO A 771 4.54 -41.94 20.33
C PRO A 771 3.44 -41.91 19.26
N ILE A 772 3.83 -41.60 18.03
CA ILE A 772 3.04 -41.86 16.80
C ILE A 772 3.77 -42.97 16.02
N ARG A 773 3.10 -44.08 15.76
CA ARG A 773 3.64 -45.15 14.90
C ARG A 773 3.60 -44.69 13.45
N THR A 774 4.69 -44.87 12.72
CA THR A 774 4.76 -44.55 11.28
C THR A 774 4.19 -45.65 10.38
N ARG A 775 3.81 -46.79 10.97
CA ARG A 775 3.16 -47.91 10.29
C ARG A 775 1.99 -48.46 11.13
N PRO A 776 0.85 -48.83 10.49
CA PRO A 776 0.51 -48.49 9.10
C PRO A 776 0.44 -46.97 8.91
N PHE A 777 0.51 -46.52 7.67
CA PHE A 777 0.35 -45.10 7.36
C PHE A 777 -1.01 -44.59 7.83
N SER A 778 -1.07 -43.32 8.21
CA SER A 778 -2.29 -42.74 8.79
C SER A 778 -2.36 -41.24 8.54
N ASP A 779 -3.58 -40.73 8.46
CA ASP A 779 -3.84 -39.30 8.49
C ASP A 779 -3.83 -38.78 9.93
N TRP A 780 -2.93 -37.85 10.24
CA TRP A 780 -2.87 -37.19 11.53
C TRP A 780 -3.52 -35.80 11.45
N ASN A 781 -4.73 -35.71 12.00
CA ASN A 781 -5.53 -34.49 11.95
C ASN A 781 -4.86 -33.29 12.65
N TYR A 782 -4.43 -32.27 11.93
CA TYR A 782 -3.93 -31.04 12.55
C TYR A 782 -5.06 -30.33 13.29
N ILE A 783 -6.18 -30.08 12.61
CA ILE A 783 -7.36 -29.43 13.19
C ILE A 783 -8.62 -29.74 12.38
N THR A 784 -9.76 -29.79 13.07
CA THR A 784 -11.09 -29.67 12.46
C THR A 784 -11.79 -28.47 13.08
N ILE A 785 -12.22 -27.53 12.25
CA ILE A 785 -12.88 -26.28 12.60
C ILE A 785 -14.33 -26.34 12.10
N ASN A 786 -15.29 -25.88 12.90
CA ASN A 786 -16.67 -25.65 12.49
C ASN A 786 -17.02 -24.17 12.68
N GLY A 787 -17.58 -23.54 11.66
CA GLY A 787 -17.90 -22.11 11.62
C GLY A 787 -17.54 -21.50 10.26
N GLN A 788 -17.46 -20.17 10.22
CA GLN A 788 -17.00 -19.42 9.05
C GLN A 788 -15.69 -18.70 9.40
N GLY A 789 -14.68 -18.82 8.54
CA GLY A 789 -13.37 -18.27 8.82
C GLY A 789 -12.35 -18.48 7.72
N LEU A 790 -11.09 -18.21 8.06
CA LEU A 790 -9.92 -18.35 7.19
C LEU A 790 -8.88 -19.21 7.90
N TYR A 791 -8.26 -20.16 7.19
CA TYR A 791 -7.10 -20.90 7.67
C TYR A 791 -5.80 -20.25 7.18
N LEU A 792 -4.88 -19.98 8.11
CA LEU A 792 -3.73 -19.08 7.91
C LEU A 792 -2.38 -19.79 7.90
N GLY A 793 -2.35 -21.11 8.14
CA GLY A 793 -1.14 -21.92 8.18
C GLY A 793 -0.84 -22.45 9.57
N ASP A 794 0.41 -22.88 9.77
CA ASP A 794 0.81 -23.72 10.88
C ASP A 794 2.33 -23.76 11.14
N THR A 795 2.68 -24.38 12.26
CA THR A 795 4.04 -24.79 12.62
C THR A 795 3.99 -26.26 13.03
N LEU A 796 4.81 -27.10 12.41
CA LEU A 796 5.07 -28.47 12.85
C LEU A 796 6.45 -28.53 13.52
N ALA A 797 6.48 -28.88 14.79
CA ALA A 797 7.68 -29.27 15.51
C ALA A 797 7.64 -30.77 15.77
N LEU A 798 8.64 -31.51 15.30
CA LEU A 798 8.66 -32.97 15.44
C LEU A 798 10.00 -33.47 15.98
N PHE A 799 9.96 -34.68 16.55
CA PHE A 799 11.13 -35.47 16.90
C PHE A 799 11.14 -36.77 16.09
N ASN A 800 12.27 -37.03 15.46
CA ASN A 800 12.54 -38.22 14.68
C ASN A 800 13.75 -38.98 15.26
N PRO A 801 13.59 -40.24 15.73
CA PRO A 801 14.70 -40.97 16.35
C PRO A 801 15.70 -41.54 15.33
N VAL A 802 15.43 -41.46 14.03
CA VAL A 802 16.27 -42.04 12.95
C VAL A 802 16.72 -40.98 11.95
N ARG A 803 17.67 -41.31 11.08
CA ARG A 803 18.24 -40.37 10.09
C ARG A 803 17.39 -40.23 8.82
N ASP A 804 16.61 -41.26 8.51
CA ASP A 804 15.79 -41.33 7.30
C ASP A 804 14.68 -40.28 7.32
N TRP A 805 14.23 -39.88 6.12
CA TRP A 805 13.28 -38.79 5.91
C TRP A 805 11.87 -39.14 6.41
N TRP A 806 11.27 -38.17 7.11
CA TRP A 806 9.98 -38.27 7.80
C TRP A 806 8.82 -37.60 7.06
N GLY A 807 9.11 -36.74 6.09
CA GLY A 807 8.19 -35.74 5.52
C GLY A 807 7.61 -36.13 4.17
N GLU A 808 7.67 -37.40 3.83
CA GLU A 808 7.04 -38.01 2.65
C GLU A 808 5.54 -37.64 2.56
N GLY A 809 4.86 -37.50 3.71
CA GLY A 809 3.40 -37.46 3.79
C GLY A 809 2.72 -36.21 3.27
N ASP A 810 1.62 -36.41 2.53
CA ASP A 810 0.82 -35.38 1.90
C ASP A 810 -0.11 -34.64 2.87
N GLU A 811 -0.27 -33.32 2.68
CA GLU A 811 -1.40 -32.61 3.27
C GLU A 811 -2.71 -32.91 2.55
N LYS A 812 -3.78 -33.03 3.33
CA LYS A 812 -5.15 -33.22 2.87
C LYS A 812 -6.08 -32.26 3.59
N ILE A 813 -6.55 -31.23 2.90
CA ILE A 813 -7.44 -30.22 3.47
C ILE A 813 -8.82 -30.33 2.83
N PHE A 814 -9.82 -30.54 3.69
CA PHE A 814 -11.23 -30.63 3.34
C PHE A 814 -11.93 -29.35 3.75
N VAL A 815 -12.58 -28.68 2.80
CA VAL A 815 -13.34 -27.46 3.01
C VAL A 815 -14.84 -27.73 2.90
N ASP A 816 -15.62 -27.20 3.85
CA ASP A 816 -17.07 -27.18 3.87
C ASP A 816 -17.76 -28.55 3.69
N GLY A 817 -17.12 -29.61 4.20
CA GLY A 817 -17.67 -30.96 4.25
C GLY A 817 -17.53 -31.76 2.95
N GLU A 818 -16.60 -31.37 2.08
CA GLU A 818 -16.31 -32.14 0.86
C GLU A 818 -15.88 -33.59 1.14
N SER A 819 -16.20 -34.49 0.21
CA SER A 819 -15.91 -35.93 0.33
C SER A 819 -14.48 -36.31 -0.07
N PHE A 820 -13.82 -35.45 -0.83
CA PHE A 820 -12.43 -35.59 -1.27
C PHE A 820 -11.75 -34.24 -1.05
N PRO A 821 -10.51 -34.20 -0.54
CA PRO A 821 -9.89 -32.93 -0.18
C PRO A 821 -9.59 -32.12 -1.43
N SER A 822 -10.04 -30.87 -1.46
CA SER A 822 -9.75 -29.93 -2.54
C SER A 822 -8.31 -29.45 -2.52
N HIS A 823 -7.59 -29.68 -1.41
CA HIS A 823 -6.16 -29.54 -1.31
C HIS A 823 -5.55 -30.91 -1.00
N PHE A 824 -4.82 -31.46 -1.96
CA PHE A 824 -4.11 -32.72 -1.83
C PHE A 824 -2.69 -32.49 -2.32
N GLY A 825 -1.73 -32.55 -1.42
CA GLY A 825 -0.33 -32.25 -1.69
C GLY A 825 0.48 -33.38 -2.31
N THR A 826 1.79 -33.25 -2.11
CA THR A 826 2.86 -34.12 -2.65
C THR A 826 3.96 -34.42 -1.63
N GLY A 827 3.80 -33.94 -0.40
CA GLY A 827 4.77 -34.14 0.67
C GLY A 827 4.78 -33.01 1.68
N SER A 828 5.21 -33.32 2.89
CA SER A 828 5.25 -32.36 3.99
C SER A 828 6.28 -31.27 3.72
N GLU A 829 7.46 -31.58 3.17
CA GLU A 829 8.38 -30.49 2.81
C GLU A 829 7.89 -29.61 1.68
N ASP A 830 7.13 -30.18 0.74
CA ASP A 830 6.59 -29.48 -0.41
C ASP A 830 5.53 -28.47 0.04
N TYR A 831 4.71 -28.89 1.01
CA TYR A 831 3.80 -28.03 1.75
C TYR A 831 4.55 -26.87 2.42
N TYR A 832 5.66 -27.13 3.12
CA TYR A 832 6.51 -26.11 3.74
C TYR A 832 7.44 -25.37 2.76
N GLY A 833 7.36 -25.70 1.48
CA GLY A 833 8.00 -24.99 0.38
C GLY A 833 9.47 -25.30 0.18
N TYR A 834 10.00 -26.42 0.70
CA TYR A 834 11.33 -26.94 0.34
C TYR A 834 11.21 -28.31 -0.36
N SER A 835 12.29 -29.10 -0.46
CA SER A 835 12.30 -30.39 -1.17
C SER A 835 13.35 -31.34 -0.61
N TRP A 836 13.25 -32.63 -0.98
CA TRP A 836 14.28 -33.67 -0.79
C TRP A 836 14.53 -34.07 0.67
N GLY A 837 13.58 -33.84 1.57
CA GLY A 837 13.80 -34.00 3.00
C GLY A 837 15.08 -33.30 3.50
N ASN A 838 15.47 -32.18 2.88
CA ASN A 838 16.76 -31.55 3.10
C ASN A 838 16.85 -30.91 4.51
N PRO A 839 17.90 -31.19 5.31
CA PRO A 839 18.02 -30.71 6.69
C PRO A 839 18.52 -29.26 6.81
N THR A 840 18.73 -28.55 5.71
CA THR A 840 19.29 -27.19 5.73
C THR A 840 18.26 -26.20 6.21
N LEU A 841 18.69 -25.33 7.12
CA LEU A 841 17.85 -24.26 7.61
C LEU A 841 17.62 -23.23 6.50
N PHE A 842 16.38 -22.80 6.35
CA PHE A 842 16.01 -21.71 5.46
C PHE A 842 14.93 -20.86 6.12
N GLU A 843 14.81 -19.63 5.66
CA GLU A 843 13.73 -18.74 6.04
C GLU A 843 13.28 -17.90 4.85
N GLY A 844 11.99 -17.58 4.84
CA GLY A 844 11.34 -16.64 3.96
C GLY A 844 10.10 -16.08 4.66
N PRO A 845 9.43 -15.09 4.05
CA PRO A 845 8.27 -14.44 4.66
C PRO A 845 7.12 -15.40 4.95
N PHE A 846 6.95 -16.43 4.11
CA PHE A 846 5.81 -17.34 4.14
C PHE A 846 6.14 -18.76 4.62
N SER A 847 7.41 -19.17 4.65
CA SER A 847 7.80 -20.45 5.22
C SER A 847 9.24 -20.46 5.73
N ALA A 848 9.52 -21.33 6.69
CA ALA A 848 10.86 -21.49 7.25
C ALA A 848 11.07 -22.90 7.84
N GLN A 849 12.34 -23.31 7.89
CA GLN A 849 12.85 -24.43 8.69
C GLN A 849 13.87 -23.88 9.69
N PRO A 850 13.43 -23.35 10.86
CA PRO A 850 14.34 -22.77 11.86
C PRO A 850 15.20 -23.80 12.60
N ARG A 851 14.81 -25.09 12.60
CA ARG A 851 15.55 -26.14 13.30
C ARG A 851 15.55 -27.46 12.52
N CYS A 852 16.71 -28.09 12.46
CA CYS A 852 16.90 -29.50 12.11
C CYS A 852 18.20 -29.95 12.79
N ASP A 853 18.13 -30.86 13.76
CA ASP A 853 19.28 -31.24 14.60
C ASP A 853 20.33 -32.05 13.81
N GLY A 854 19.89 -33.03 13.03
CA GLY A 854 20.75 -33.94 12.28
C GLY A 854 21.55 -34.93 13.15
N PRO A 855 22.36 -35.82 12.54
CA PRO A 855 22.63 -35.92 11.10
C PRO A 855 21.43 -36.44 10.28
N GLY A 856 21.30 -35.98 9.04
CA GLY A 856 20.10 -36.24 8.23
C GLY A 856 18.89 -35.60 8.90
N ASN A 857 17.79 -36.35 9.01
CA ASN A 857 16.56 -35.91 9.65
C ASN A 857 16.43 -36.34 11.13
N GLN A 858 17.50 -36.81 11.76
CA GLN A 858 17.47 -37.26 13.16
C GLN A 858 17.37 -36.10 14.15
N GLY A 859 16.68 -36.32 15.27
CA GLY A 859 16.47 -35.33 16.32
C GLY A 859 15.23 -34.48 16.07
N HIS A 860 15.26 -33.22 16.54
CA HIS A 860 14.15 -32.30 16.36
C HIS A 860 14.24 -31.55 15.04
N THR A 861 13.10 -31.43 14.35
CA THR A 861 12.90 -30.57 13.19
C THR A 861 11.72 -29.65 13.44
N THR A 862 11.78 -28.41 12.97
CA THR A 862 10.65 -27.48 13.02
C THR A 862 10.49 -26.83 11.65
N ASN A 863 9.28 -26.91 11.11
CA ASN A 863 8.87 -26.25 9.88
C ASN A 863 7.67 -25.37 10.16
N THR A 864 7.55 -24.28 9.42
CA THR A 864 6.39 -23.42 9.54
C THR A 864 6.00 -22.80 8.21
N ARG A 865 4.69 -22.60 8.03
CA ARG A 865 4.09 -21.93 6.87
C ARG A 865 3.05 -20.92 7.33
N THR A 866 3.03 -19.75 6.72
CA THR A 866 1.97 -18.75 6.85
C THR A 866 1.40 -18.42 5.48
N ARG A 867 0.07 -18.35 5.41
CA ARG A 867 -0.70 -18.09 4.20
C ARG A 867 -1.11 -16.62 4.15
N ASN A 868 -0.89 -15.97 3.01
CA ASN A 868 -1.30 -14.58 2.78
C ASN A 868 -2.33 -14.52 1.67
N LEU A 869 -1.90 -14.50 0.40
CA LEU A 869 -2.86 -14.54 -0.69
C LEU A 869 -3.52 -15.92 -0.83
N ASP A 870 -2.83 -16.97 -0.40
CA ASP A 870 -3.23 -18.39 -0.39
C ASP A 870 -3.92 -18.83 0.92
N VAL A 871 -4.59 -17.91 1.63
CA VAL A 871 -5.47 -18.28 2.76
C VAL A 871 -6.61 -19.16 2.26
N ILE A 872 -7.09 -20.08 3.11
CA ILE A 872 -8.19 -20.99 2.75
C ILE A 872 -9.47 -20.52 3.47
N PRO A 873 -10.42 -19.86 2.77
CA PRO A 873 -11.71 -19.52 3.35
C PRO A 873 -12.59 -20.76 3.49
N PHE A 874 -13.32 -20.83 4.59
CA PHE A 874 -14.35 -21.84 4.83
C PHE A 874 -15.62 -21.18 5.37
N THR A 875 -16.79 -21.68 4.95
CA THR A 875 -18.09 -21.11 5.34
C THR A 875 -18.83 -21.95 6.38
N LYS A 876 -18.48 -23.23 6.51
CA LYS A 876 -19.08 -24.22 7.40
C LYS A 876 -18.03 -24.96 8.21
N SER A 877 -16.96 -25.43 7.57
CA SER A 877 -15.95 -26.23 8.26
C SER A 877 -14.65 -26.33 7.47
N LEU A 878 -13.56 -26.62 8.19
CA LEU A 878 -12.28 -26.98 7.60
C LEU A 878 -11.68 -28.15 8.38
N ARG A 879 -11.22 -29.18 7.69
CA ARG A 879 -10.44 -30.28 8.28
C ARG A 879 -9.10 -30.35 7.58
N PHE A 880 -8.02 -30.25 8.34
CA PHE A 880 -6.67 -30.45 7.83
C PHE A 880 -6.10 -31.73 8.45
N ASP A 881 -5.86 -32.72 7.60
CA ASP A 881 -5.12 -33.94 7.90
C ASP A 881 -3.72 -33.90 7.23
N MET A 882 -2.69 -34.34 7.95
CA MET A 882 -1.34 -34.52 7.41
C MET A 882 -0.97 -35.99 7.53
N GLU A 883 -0.51 -36.61 6.45
CA GLU A 883 -0.10 -38.01 6.50
C GLU A 883 1.12 -38.23 7.40
N ILE A 884 1.09 -39.30 8.17
CA ILE A 884 2.27 -39.89 8.80
C ILE A 884 2.83 -40.92 7.82
N TRP A 885 3.63 -40.42 6.88
CA TRP A 885 4.28 -41.23 5.87
C TRP A 885 5.80 -41.00 5.96
N HIS A 886 6.53 -42.07 6.26
CA HIS A 886 7.96 -42.02 6.62
C HIS A 886 8.68 -43.23 6.04
N TRP A 887 9.93 -43.07 5.58
CA TRP A 887 10.77 -44.16 5.06
C TRP A 887 11.12 -45.30 6.05
N ARG A 888 10.82 -45.16 7.35
CA ARG A 888 11.10 -46.19 8.38
C ARG A 888 9.89 -46.50 9.22
N ASP A 889 9.77 -47.75 9.66
CA ASP A 889 8.90 -48.14 10.77
C ASP A 889 9.56 -47.72 12.08
N THR A 890 9.01 -46.69 12.73
CA THR A 890 9.54 -46.11 13.95
C THR A 890 8.42 -45.39 14.74
N ASN A 891 8.79 -44.74 15.84
CA ASN A 891 7.94 -43.85 16.61
C ASN A 891 8.43 -42.41 16.49
N VAL A 892 7.59 -41.51 16.03
CA VAL A 892 7.87 -40.06 15.98
C VAL A 892 7.02 -39.30 16.98
N ALA A 893 7.43 -38.09 17.33
CA ALA A 893 6.62 -37.15 18.10
C ALA A 893 6.25 -35.96 17.23
N TYR A 894 4.98 -35.58 17.12
CA TYR A 894 4.56 -34.39 16.39
C TYR A 894 3.89 -33.40 17.34
N ALA A 895 4.21 -32.12 17.19
CA ALA A 895 3.52 -30.97 17.77
C ALA A 895 3.10 -30.03 16.63
N ALA A 896 1.79 -29.90 16.38
CA ALA A 896 1.27 -28.96 15.40
C ALA A 896 0.63 -27.75 16.10
N THR A 897 1.05 -26.55 15.70
CA THR A 897 0.36 -25.30 16.03
C THR A 897 -0.34 -24.81 14.78
N THR A 898 -1.65 -24.56 14.86
CA THR A 898 -2.45 -24.04 13.74
C THR A 898 -2.88 -22.61 14.01
N TYR A 899 -2.93 -21.77 12.98
CA TYR A 899 -3.36 -20.37 13.04
C TYR A 899 -4.54 -20.16 12.10
N TRP A 900 -5.59 -19.48 12.59
CA TRP A 900 -6.80 -19.25 11.81
C TRP A 900 -7.59 -18.04 12.33
N TYR A 901 -8.45 -17.48 11.49
CA TYR A 901 -9.46 -16.50 11.92
C TYR A 901 -10.84 -17.10 11.78
N ALA A 902 -11.78 -16.72 12.65
CA ALA A 902 -13.17 -17.06 12.44
C ALA A 902 -14.14 -16.08 13.08
N ARG A 903 -15.39 -16.16 12.64
CA ARG A 903 -16.52 -15.49 13.29
C ARG A 903 -16.66 -15.95 14.75
N PRO A 904 -17.13 -15.06 15.65
CA PRO A 904 -17.50 -15.45 17.00
C PRO A 904 -18.40 -16.70 17.01
N GLY A 905 -18.18 -17.60 17.96
CA GLY A 905 -18.91 -18.87 18.08
C GLY A 905 -18.37 -20.03 17.23
N ALA A 906 -17.29 -19.85 16.45
CA ALA A 906 -16.60 -20.96 15.80
C ALA A 906 -15.98 -21.92 16.84
N THR A 907 -15.92 -23.21 16.51
CA THR A 907 -15.38 -24.25 17.39
C THR A 907 -14.33 -25.08 16.67
N CYS A 908 -13.46 -25.75 17.42
CA CYS A 908 -12.55 -26.74 16.85
C CYS A 908 -12.40 -27.96 17.77
N ASN A 909 -11.87 -29.05 17.22
CA ASN A 909 -11.59 -30.29 17.97
C ASN A 909 -10.28 -30.23 18.78
N ARG A 910 -9.71 -29.04 18.98
CA ARG A 910 -8.47 -28.83 19.72
C ARG A 910 -8.76 -28.17 21.05
N GLN A 911 -8.63 -28.95 22.11
CA GLN A 911 -8.74 -28.48 23.49
C GLN A 911 -7.35 -28.21 24.04
N PRO A 912 -7.21 -27.38 25.08
CA PRO A 912 -5.98 -27.25 25.86
C PRO A 912 -5.40 -28.62 26.26
N GLU A 913 -4.10 -28.84 26.03
CA GLU A 913 -3.39 -30.09 26.37
C GLU A 913 -2.30 -29.86 27.44
N PRO A 914 -2.65 -29.45 28.68
CA PRO A 914 -1.67 -29.08 29.71
C PRO A 914 -0.73 -30.23 30.10
N ASP A 915 -1.22 -31.47 30.09
CA ASP A 915 -0.41 -32.64 30.42
C ASP A 915 0.63 -32.95 29.33
N ALA A 916 0.27 -32.73 28.06
CA ALA A 916 1.22 -32.83 26.95
C ALA A 916 2.28 -31.71 27.00
N ALA A 917 1.88 -30.47 27.33
CA ALA A 917 2.84 -29.38 27.56
C ALA A 917 3.78 -29.69 28.75
N ARG A 918 3.31 -30.46 29.75
CA ARG A 918 4.09 -30.95 30.90
C ARG A 918 4.95 -32.19 30.61
N ALA A 919 4.63 -32.94 29.57
CA ALA A 919 5.32 -34.18 29.22
C ALA A 919 6.80 -33.88 28.87
N PRO A 920 7.74 -34.77 29.23
CA PRO A 920 9.14 -34.63 28.83
C PRO A 920 9.30 -34.42 27.33
N ILE A 921 10.25 -33.58 26.93
CA ILE A 921 10.59 -33.43 25.52
C ILE A 921 11.36 -34.70 25.11
N PRO A 922 10.94 -35.41 24.03
CA PRO A 922 11.68 -36.55 23.53
C PRO A 922 13.13 -36.19 23.19
N SER A 923 14.05 -37.08 23.51
CA SER A 923 15.47 -36.98 23.19
C SER A 923 15.97 -38.30 22.62
N MET A 924 17.15 -38.26 22.00
CA MET A 924 17.87 -39.46 21.53
C MET A 924 18.23 -40.42 22.65
#